data_AF-F0XFH7-F1
#
_entry.id   AF-F0XFH7-F1
#
_cell.length_a   1.000
_cell.length_b   1.000
_cell.length_c   1.000
_cell.angle_alpha   90.00
_cell.angle_beta   90.00
_cell.angle_gamma   90.00
#
_symmetry.space_group_name_H-M   'P 1'
#
loop_
_entity.id
_entity.type
_entity.pdbx_description
1 polymer ?
#
loop_
_entity_poly.entity_id
_entity_poly.type
_entity_poly.pdbx_seq_one_letter_code
_entity_poly.pdbx_strand_id
1 'polypeptide(L)'
;MGTGIVSILLHNLPYSTEWMRYISIAIFALNISLFSVFMTITMARYILYPEIWAVMIKHPAQSLFLGCIPMGFATIINMLVFVCARWGNWAIYLAWGLWWVDVAMSCVTSLTIPFIMVRLHKNQLSNMTAALLLPVVPVIVAAASGGIVAEVLPNDNHAVITLVVSYIIWGLGQAFSFLIMSIYFLRLQVHDLPPREAIVSVFLPIGPLGQGGFAIQQLGKVAIGLLPVTGAFNGVSIPTGSSSAMAASAMNGGVVLYMVGILCAFVMWGAALGWLAFAIFAISTTRSFPFNMGWWGFTFPLGVFTTCTGLMATELSSIFLKVLTEIFSILILCLWAVIAAKTVLLALTGDMFYAPSMASTVRASSPVLRDFADGATDIWHHYRIPIILSTFAILVSLRIYFFFTDKGDDHKEGLLVFPKIYNADDATDKSKVDDRAEKAPATVIAEVSSLGDEKRGNAALVSTEKPASRSATTAAGPRRIKGELPVGRGRAENGVATARSSIIQSVIFFSSLTGATAKIVQDYATKLGESLESHEKSKGTTFAAPQVLDLAEVDYDEYFITPPTLTKTADGEGDGSAADFFYLFLIPSYNIDSINDTFLEHLKETHHDFRIDTAPLTPLIGYSVFGFGDKEGWPTEEEGFCTQAKEIDKWMAKLSGRKRAFPLGFGDSKSDAMVRLAEWSDGVVEVLDIFSQTGSLGEGVPGSGDPTESDDEEADDEDAEYEDDEVLFSEDAARSANVNRLKKTGIIDDVEDLGRILQESQEDSKASTTPAPIAVDFTSYDGTGKGPRRAGRGTKAAPAPTIVREMVAKDSPTYKSLTKQGYAVVGSHSGVKICRWTKSALRGRGSCYKYSFYGIHSHQCMETTPSLSCSNKCVFCWRHGTNPVGTSWRWVVDPPDLIFNGVKANHYQKIRTLRGVPGVRAERFAEAMRIRHCALSLVGEPIFYPHINEFLGMLHSEDISSFLVCNAQHPDQLAALHHVTQLYVSIDAANRDSLRKIDRPLHRDFWERFQRCLEILREKRFRQRTVFRLTLVKGFNIEDEVRGYADLVEKALPCFIEIKGVTYCGTSTSAGVGLTMANVPFYHEVCDFVVALDKELRDRGLAYGLAAEHAHSCCVLIASERFRVDGRWHTLIDYDKFFALLREKGPDGDFSPEDYMGEATPEWANWGQGGFDPRDQRVDRKGRPIMAN
;
A
#
# COMPACT_ATOMS: atom_id res chain seq x y z
N MET A 1 10.21 -28.46 -12.40
CA MET A 1 9.94 -27.33 -13.31
C MET A 1 11.24 -26.63 -13.70
N GLY A 2 11.80 -25.69 -12.91
CA GLY A 2 13.02 -24.93 -13.26
C GLY A 2 14.22 -25.82 -13.66
N THR A 3 14.57 -26.79 -12.82
CA THR A 3 15.62 -27.80 -13.12
C THR A 3 15.32 -28.62 -14.40
N GLY A 4 14.05 -28.86 -14.70
CA GLY A 4 13.62 -29.58 -15.89
C GLY A 4 13.79 -28.77 -17.18
N ILE A 5 13.44 -27.48 -17.20
CA ILE A 5 13.64 -26.64 -18.39
C ILE A 5 15.14 -26.41 -18.66
N VAL A 6 15.98 -26.29 -17.63
CA VAL A 6 17.45 -26.24 -17.80
C VAL A 6 18.00 -27.54 -18.42
N SER A 7 17.48 -28.70 -18.01
CA SER A 7 17.83 -29.99 -18.60
C SER A 7 17.44 -30.09 -20.08
N ILE A 8 16.26 -29.58 -20.45
CA ILE A 8 15.76 -29.50 -21.84
C ILE A 8 16.63 -28.55 -22.69
N LEU A 9 16.93 -27.35 -22.17
CA LEU A 9 17.79 -26.38 -22.87
C LEU A 9 19.16 -26.99 -23.18
N LEU A 10 19.83 -27.55 -22.16
CA LEU A 10 21.12 -28.24 -22.31
C LEU A 10 21.09 -29.43 -23.30
N HIS A 11 19.93 -30.05 -23.50
CA HIS A 11 19.78 -31.13 -24.49
C HIS A 11 19.72 -30.59 -25.93
N ASN A 12 19.06 -29.45 -26.09
CA ASN A 12 18.68 -28.86 -27.38
C ASN A 12 19.55 -27.66 -27.76
N LEU A 13 20.75 -27.54 -27.19
CA LEU A 13 21.68 -26.43 -27.46
C LEU A 13 22.17 -26.45 -28.93
N PRO A 14 22.09 -25.33 -29.67
CA PRO A 14 22.52 -25.26 -31.07
C PRO A 14 23.98 -25.66 -31.31
N TYR A 15 24.86 -25.45 -30.33
CA TYR A 15 26.28 -25.81 -30.39
C TYR A 15 26.64 -26.97 -29.44
N SER A 16 25.74 -27.96 -29.30
CA SER A 16 25.90 -29.10 -28.39
C SER A 16 27.19 -29.93 -28.62
N THR A 17 27.83 -30.31 -27.53
CA THR A 17 28.94 -31.28 -27.48
C THR A 17 28.54 -32.50 -26.62
N GLU A 18 29.20 -33.65 -26.81
CA GLU A 18 28.79 -34.88 -26.13
C GLU A 18 28.81 -34.78 -24.59
N TRP A 19 29.82 -34.11 -24.01
CA TRP A 19 29.92 -33.91 -22.57
C TRP A 19 28.74 -33.11 -22.00
N MET A 20 28.24 -32.12 -22.75
CA MET A 20 27.11 -31.29 -22.35
C MET A 20 25.79 -32.08 -22.32
N ARG A 21 25.64 -33.07 -23.22
CA ARG A 21 24.50 -34.00 -23.21
C ARG A 21 24.48 -34.91 -21.96
N TYR A 22 25.65 -35.30 -21.42
CA TYR A 22 25.71 -36.03 -20.15
C TYR A 22 25.30 -35.15 -18.96
N ILE A 23 25.62 -33.84 -18.97
CA ILE A 23 25.16 -32.89 -17.96
C ILE A 23 23.64 -32.70 -18.02
N SER A 24 23.06 -32.56 -19.22
CA SER A 24 21.60 -32.56 -19.43
C SER A 24 20.93 -33.77 -18.77
N ILE A 25 21.48 -34.98 -18.96
CA ILE A 25 20.97 -36.24 -18.38
C ILE A 25 21.15 -36.29 -16.86
N ALA A 26 22.26 -35.77 -16.31
CA ALA A 26 22.45 -35.69 -14.86
C ALA A 26 21.42 -34.75 -14.20
N ILE A 27 21.13 -33.61 -14.82
CA ILE A 27 20.12 -32.65 -14.35
C ILE A 27 18.70 -33.21 -14.57
N PHE A 28 18.47 -34.04 -15.58
CA PHE A 28 17.21 -34.79 -15.76
C PHE A 28 16.96 -35.77 -14.60
N ALA A 29 17.97 -36.58 -14.24
CA ALA A 29 17.90 -37.51 -13.11
C ALA A 29 17.67 -36.77 -11.77
N LEU A 30 18.28 -35.59 -11.60
CA LEU A 30 18.01 -34.70 -10.47
C LEU A 30 16.57 -34.16 -10.47
N ASN A 31 16.04 -33.74 -11.62
CA ASN A 31 14.65 -33.27 -11.75
C ASN A 31 13.63 -34.38 -11.44
N ILE A 32 13.87 -35.63 -11.88
CA ILE A 32 13.07 -36.80 -11.50
C ILE A 32 13.15 -37.05 -9.99
N SER A 33 14.35 -37.02 -9.41
CA SER A 33 14.55 -37.26 -7.98
C SER A 33 13.82 -36.24 -7.13
N LEU A 34 14.00 -34.94 -7.42
CA LEU A 34 13.34 -33.85 -6.71
C LEU A 34 11.81 -33.90 -6.87
N PHE A 35 11.31 -34.14 -8.09
CA PHE A 35 9.87 -34.24 -8.33
C PHE A 35 9.25 -35.43 -7.59
N SER A 36 9.87 -36.61 -7.65
CA SER A 36 9.41 -37.81 -6.93
C SER A 36 9.38 -37.59 -5.41
N VAL A 37 10.43 -36.98 -4.84
CA VAL A 37 10.50 -36.65 -3.40
C VAL A 37 9.42 -35.64 -3.00
N PHE A 38 9.32 -34.50 -3.69
CA PHE A 38 8.33 -33.49 -3.33
C PHE A 38 6.88 -33.93 -3.59
N MET A 39 6.62 -34.73 -4.63
CA MET A 39 5.29 -35.34 -4.83
C MET A 39 4.96 -36.36 -3.74
N THR A 40 5.92 -37.19 -3.32
CA THR A 40 5.71 -38.15 -2.22
C THR A 40 5.43 -37.42 -0.90
N ILE A 41 6.18 -36.36 -0.59
CA ILE A 41 5.95 -35.51 0.60
C ILE A 41 4.58 -34.82 0.51
N THR A 42 4.19 -34.32 -0.66
CA THR A 42 2.91 -33.62 -0.87
C THR A 42 1.71 -34.59 -0.76
N MET A 43 1.83 -35.79 -1.33
CA MET A 43 0.84 -36.85 -1.17
C MET A 43 0.75 -37.30 0.29
N ALA A 44 1.87 -37.52 0.97
CA ALA A 44 1.89 -37.85 2.40
C ALA A 44 1.21 -36.75 3.24
N ARG A 45 1.50 -35.46 2.98
CA ARG A 45 0.87 -34.32 3.65
C ARG A 45 -0.66 -34.37 3.54
N TYR A 46 -1.22 -34.61 2.35
CA TYR A 46 -2.68 -34.63 2.15
C TYR A 46 -3.35 -35.97 2.51
N ILE A 47 -2.61 -37.08 2.56
CA ILE A 47 -3.11 -38.38 3.04
C ILE A 47 -3.16 -38.39 4.57
N LEU A 48 -2.14 -37.86 5.25
CA LEU A 48 -2.06 -37.81 6.71
C LEU A 48 -2.90 -36.66 7.30
N TYR A 49 -3.01 -35.54 6.59
CA TYR A 49 -3.73 -34.34 7.05
C TYR A 49 -4.72 -33.83 5.97
N PRO A 50 -5.83 -34.56 5.71
CA PRO A 50 -6.75 -34.25 4.62
C PRO A 50 -7.45 -32.88 4.75
N GLU A 51 -7.60 -32.34 5.96
CA GLU A 51 -8.20 -31.03 6.20
C GLU A 51 -7.41 -29.88 5.54
N ILE A 52 -6.08 -30.02 5.46
CA ILE A 52 -5.18 -29.01 4.88
C ILE A 52 -5.47 -28.80 3.39
N TRP A 53 -5.95 -29.82 2.67
CA TRP A 53 -6.35 -29.71 1.27
C TRP A 53 -7.46 -28.66 1.08
N ALA A 54 -8.46 -28.68 1.97
CA ALA A 54 -9.57 -27.73 1.92
C ALA A 54 -9.17 -26.30 2.36
N VAL A 55 -8.18 -26.15 3.24
CA VAL A 55 -7.61 -24.85 3.63
C VAL A 55 -6.77 -24.26 2.50
N MET A 56 -5.88 -25.05 1.91
CA MET A 56 -5.01 -24.64 0.80
C MET A 56 -5.81 -24.19 -0.44
N ILE A 57 -6.89 -24.88 -0.79
CA ILE A 57 -7.79 -24.49 -1.90
C ILE A 57 -8.52 -23.16 -1.62
N LYS A 58 -8.80 -22.84 -0.35
CA LYS A 58 -9.44 -21.57 0.07
C LYS A 58 -8.44 -20.40 0.23
N HIS A 59 -7.15 -20.63 0.00
CA HIS A 59 -6.12 -19.61 0.18
C HIS A 59 -5.83 -18.89 -1.15
N PRO A 60 -5.93 -17.54 -1.22
CA PRO A 60 -5.82 -16.80 -2.48
C PRO A 60 -4.47 -16.97 -3.19
N ALA A 61 -3.35 -16.92 -2.44
CA ALA A 61 -2.03 -17.13 -3.02
C ALA A 61 -1.66 -18.62 -3.23
N GLN A 62 -1.77 -19.47 -2.19
CA GLN A 62 -1.25 -20.84 -2.26
C GLN A 62 -1.98 -21.74 -3.27
N SER A 63 -3.29 -21.57 -3.47
CA SER A 63 -4.07 -22.33 -4.45
C SER A 63 -3.58 -22.17 -5.90
N LEU A 64 -2.94 -21.04 -6.23
CA LEU A 64 -2.38 -20.76 -7.57
C LEU A 64 -1.22 -21.70 -7.93
N PHE A 65 -0.43 -22.11 -6.94
CA PHE A 65 0.76 -22.94 -7.14
C PHE A 65 0.43 -24.41 -7.45
N LEU A 66 -0.83 -24.83 -7.39
CA LEU A 66 -1.24 -26.18 -7.82
C LEU A 66 -0.91 -26.46 -9.30
N GLY A 67 -0.93 -25.43 -10.16
CA GLY A 67 -0.52 -25.57 -11.56
C GLY A 67 0.97 -25.87 -11.76
N CYS A 68 1.82 -25.58 -10.77
CA CYS A 68 3.26 -25.90 -10.83
C CYS A 68 3.54 -27.42 -10.82
N ILE A 69 2.57 -28.25 -10.40
CA ILE A 69 2.67 -29.71 -10.42
C ILE A 69 2.70 -30.23 -11.87
N PRO A 70 1.65 -30.05 -12.71
CA PRO A 70 1.70 -30.44 -14.12
C PRO A 70 2.83 -29.75 -14.89
N MET A 71 3.10 -28.45 -14.69
CA MET A 71 4.26 -27.80 -15.34
C MET A 71 5.61 -28.42 -14.94
N GLY A 72 5.71 -28.98 -13.74
CA GLY A 72 6.86 -29.80 -13.34
C GLY A 72 6.91 -31.13 -14.07
N PHE A 73 5.78 -31.83 -14.13
CA PHE A 73 5.63 -33.17 -14.71
C PHE A 73 5.87 -33.18 -16.24
N ALA A 74 5.32 -32.21 -16.97
CA ALA A 74 5.55 -32.00 -18.39
C ALA A 74 7.04 -31.92 -18.76
N THR A 75 7.88 -31.26 -17.94
CA THR A 75 9.34 -31.22 -18.20
C THR A 75 10.02 -32.60 -18.09
N ILE A 76 9.46 -33.52 -17.31
CA ILE A 76 9.94 -34.90 -17.22
C ILE A 76 9.50 -35.68 -18.45
N ILE A 77 8.24 -35.53 -18.89
CA ILE A 77 7.71 -36.19 -20.11
C ILE A 77 8.53 -35.81 -21.35
N ASN A 78 8.85 -34.53 -21.52
CA ASN A 78 9.64 -34.04 -22.65
C ASN A 78 11.06 -34.64 -22.67
N MET A 79 11.74 -34.67 -21.52
CA MET A 79 13.06 -35.31 -21.41
C MET A 79 12.99 -36.84 -21.53
N LEU A 80 11.89 -37.48 -21.14
CA LEU A 80 11.68 -38.91 -21.34
C LEU A 80 11.54 -39.23 -22.85
N VAL A 81 10.93 -38.35 -23.65
CA VAL A 81 10.98 -38.45 -25.12
C VAL A 81 12.41 -38.28 -25.63
N PHE A 82 13.08 -37.14 -25.34
CA PHE A 82 14.41 -36.83 -25.91
C PHE A 82 15.50 -37.85 -25.49
N VAL A 83 15.45 -38.37 -24.26
CA VAL A 83 16.42 -39.33 -23.74
C VAL A 83 15.97 -40.78 -23.98
N CYS A 84 14.76 -41.14 -23.56
CA CYS A 84 14.37 -42.55 -23.42
C CYS A 84 13.61 -43.13 -24.63
N ALA A 85 13.17 -42.34 -25.63
CA ALA A 85 12.56 -42.90 -26.84
C ALA A 85 13.48 -43.92 -27.56
N ARG A 86 14.81 -43.74 -27.45
CA ARG A 86 15.82 -44.67 -27.96
C ARG A 86 15.85 -46.05 -27.26
N TRP A 87 15.14 -46.21 -26.15
CA TRP A 87 14.99 -47.49 -25.43
C TRP A 87 13.84 -48.34 -25.99
N GLY A 88 13.12 -47.85 -27.00
CA GLY A 88 12.07 -48.58 -27.73
C GLY A 88 10.65 -48.09 -27.42
N ASN A 89 9.69 -48.60 -28.21
CA ASN A 89 8.32 -48.09 -28.26
C ASN A 89 7.58 -48.07 -26.90
N TRP A 90 7.95 -48.94 -25.95
CA TRP A 90 7.39 -48.95 -24.60
C TRP A 90 7.62 -47.63 -23.86
N ALA A 91 8.79 -46.99 -24.05
CA ALA A 91 9.11 -45.71 -23.41
C ALA A 91 8.31 -44.55 -24.03
N ILE A 92 8.00 -44.64 -25.32
CA ILE A 92 7.16 -43.66 -26.02
C ILE A 92 5.69 -43.79 -25.58
N TYR A 93 5.17 -45.02 -25.47
CA TYR A 93 3.83 -45.24 -24.92
C TYR A 93 3.73 -44.90 -23.42
N LEU A 94 4.82 -45.05 -22.66
CA LEU A 94 4.90 -44.53 -21.29
C LEU A 94 4.84 -43.00 -21.27
N ALA A 95 5.62 -42.30 -22.12
CA ALA A 95 5.54 -40.84 -22.25
C ALA A 95 4.11 -40.37 -22.59
N TRP A 96 3.43 -41.06 -23.50
CA TRP A 96 2.05 -40.77 -23.89
C TRP A 96 1.02 -41.04 -22.79
N GLY A 97 1.18 -42.14 -22.03
CA GLY A 97 0.34 -42.43 -20.86
C GLY A 97 0.50 -41.39 -19.75
N LEU A 98 1.73 -40.97 -19.47
CA LEU A 98 2.02 -39.88 -18.53
C LEU A 98 1.47 -38.53 -19.04
N TRP A 99 1.55 -38.26 -20.34
CA TRP A 99 0.97 -37.05 -20.95
C TRP A 99 -0.55 -36.96 -20.77
N TRP A 100 -1.30 -38.06 -20.88
CA TRP A 100 -2.74 -38.03 -20.58
C TRP A 100 -3.06 -37.66 -19.11
N VAL A 101 -2.21 -38.09 -18.17
CA VAL A 101 -2.32 -37.68 -16.76
C VAL A 101 -1.99 -36.19 -16.60
N ASP A 102 -0.99 -35.69 -17.32
CA ASP A 102 -0.61 -34.26 -17.33
C ASP A 102 -1.72 -33.35 -17.91
N VAL A 103 -2.34 -33.77 -19.02
CA VAL A 103 -3.50 -33.10 -19.63
C VAL A 103 -4.68 -33.05 -18.64
N ALA A 104 -4.97 -34.17 -17.95
CA ALA A 104 -6.03 -34.22 -16.96
C ALA A 104 -5.79 -33.26 -15.79
N MET A 105 -4.58 -33.27 -15.20
CA MET A 105 -4.20 -32.34 -14.12
C MET A 105 -4.24 -30.88 -14.58
N SER A 106 -3.79 -30.59 -15.80
CA SER A 106 -3.78 -29.24 -16.39
C SER A 106 -5.20 -28.72 -16.64
N CYS A 107 -6.10 -29.54 -17.17
CA CYS A 107 -7.50 -29.16 -17.38
C CYS A 107 -8.24 -28.96 -16.05
N VAL A 108 -7.99 -29.80 -15.03
CA VAL A 108 -8.57 -29.64 -13.70
C VAL A 108 -8.10 -28.34 -13.04
N THR A 109 -6.81 -28.04 -13.04
CA THR A 109 -6.26 -26.82 -12.42
C THR A 109 -6.74 -25.54 -13.10
N SER A 110 -6.66 -25.49 -14.43
CA SER A 110 -7.05 -24.30 -15.22
C SER A 110 -8.53 -23.97 -15.23
N LEU A 111 -9.42 -24.95 -15.10
CA LEU A 111 -10.86 -24.72 -15.00
C LEU A 111 -11.31 -24.48 -13.56
N THR A 112 -10.79 -25.26 -12.60
CA THR A 112 -11.29 -25.25 -11.23
C THR A 112 -10.78 -24.06 -10.42
N ILE A 113 -9.49 -23.70 -10.53
CA ILE A 113 -8.92 -22.64 -9.70
C ILE A 113 -9.51 -21.25 -10.04
N PRO A 114 -9.57 -20.80 -11.31
CA PRO A 114 -10.22 -19.52 -11.64
C PRO A 114 -11.69 -19.45 -11.23
N PHE A 115 -12.44 -20.56 -11.34
CA PHE A 115 -13.83 -20.63 -10.85
C PHE A 115 -13.91 -20.48 -9.32
N ILE A 116 -13.00 -21.11 -8.58
CA ILE A 116 -12.87 -20.97 -7.12
C ILE A 116 -12.46 -19.54 -6.73
N MET A 117 -11.65 -18.85 -7.53
CA MET A 117 -11.34 -17.43 -7.32
C MET A 117 -12.59 -16.57 -7.47
N VAL A 118 -13.31 -16.68 -8.59
CA VAL A 118 -14.55 -15.92 -8.85
C VAL A 118 -15.63 -16.16 -7.78
N ARG A 119 -15.72 -17.39 -7.24
CA ARG A 119 -16.78 -17.75 -6.27
C ARG A 119 -16.45 -17.44 -4.81
N LEU A 120 -15.19 -17.59 -4.38
CA LEU A 120 -14.83 -17.56 -2.95
C LEU A 120 -13.88 -16.43 -2.56
N HIS A 121 -13.10 -15.89 -3.51
CA HIS A 121 -12.05 -14.92 -3.21
C HIS A 121 -12.49 -13.50 -3.61
N LYS A 122 -12.70 -12.63 -2.62
CA LYS A 122 -13.04 -11.21 -2.82
C LYS A 122 -11.83 -10.39 -3.30
N ASN A 123 -11.34 -10.69 -4.50
CA ASN A 123 -10.14 -10.08 -5.04
C ASN A 123 -10.38 -8.60 -5.41
N GLN A 124 -9.61 -7.71 -4.79
CA GLN A 124 -9.46 -6.32 -5.24
C GLN A 124 -8.35 -6.26 -6.32
N LEU A 125 -8.42 -5.28 -7.22
CA LEU A 125 -7.49 -5.15 -8.35
C LEU A 125 -6.03 -5.01 -7.88
N SER A 126 -5.79 -4.22 -6.83
CA SER A 126 -4.49 -4.04 -6.16
C SER A 126 -3.77 -5.37 -5.85
N ASN A 127 -4.53 -6.34 -5.33
CA ASN A 127 -4.04 -7.62 -4.84
C ASN A 127 -3.88 -8.68 -5.96
N MET A 128 -4.20 -8.35 -7.22
CA MET A 128 -3.99 -9.25 -8.36
C MET A 128 -2.52 -9.24 -8.78
N THR A 129 -1.90 -10.42 -8.85
CA THR A 129 -0.49 -10.59 -9.24
C THR A 129 -0.38 -11.50 -10.47
N ALA A 130 0.77 -11.50 -11.14
CA ALA A 130 1.01 -12.39 -12.29
C ALA A 130 0.96 -13.89 -11.94
N ALA A 131 0.98 -14.25 -10.64
CA ALA A 131 0.77 -15.62 -10.18
C ALA A 131 -0.58 -16.21 -10.60
N LEU A 132 -1.57 -15.36 -10.95
CA LEU A 132 -2.85 -15.76 -11.55
C LEU A 132 -2.69 -16.58 -12.84
N LEU A 133 -1.54 -16.50 -13.52
CA LEU A 133 -1.22 -17.31 -14.70
C LEU A 133 -0.85 -18.76 -14.34
N LEU A 134 -0.38 -19.04 -13.11
CA LEU A 134 0.15 -20.35 -12.72
C LEU A 134 -0.84 -21.52 -12.86
N PRO A 135 -2.17 -21.38 -12.63
CA PRO A 135 -3.15 -22.43 -12.92
C PRO A 135 -3.49 -22.62 -14.41
N VAL A 136 -3.22 -21.61 -15.26
CA VAL A 136 -3.69 -21.57 -16.66
C VAL A 136 -2.59 -21.95 -17.66
N VAL A 137 -1.35 -21.52 -17.41
CA VAL A 137 -0.17 -21.90 -18.19
C VAL A 137 0.06 -23.42 -18.31
N PRO A 138 -0.26 -24.31 -17.34
CA PRO A 138 0.01 -25.75 -17.47
C PRO A 138 -0.63 -26.38 -18.70
N VAL A 139 -1.80 -25.88 -19.11
CA VAL A 139 -2.51 -26.35 -20.30
C VAL A 139 -1.73 -26.07 -21.59
N ILE A 140 -1.07 -24.92 -21.66
CA ILE A 140 -0.19 -24.54 -22.77
C ILE A 140 1.10 -25.39 -22.75
N VAL A 141 1.60 -25.71 -21.55
CA VAL A 141 2.75 -26.60 -21.38
C VAL A 141 2.42 -28.00 -21.86
N ALA A 142 1.28 -28.57 -21.43
CA ALA A 142 0.77 -29.87 -21.85
C ALA A 142 0.51 -29.92 -23.37
N ALA A 143 0.00 -28.84 -23.98
CA ALA A 143 -0.16 -28.75 -25.43
C ALA A 143 1.17 -28.93 -26.19
N ALA A 144 2.22 -28.21 -25.77
CA ALA A 144 3.56 -28.32 -26.36
C ALA A 144 4.17 -29.71 -26.16
N SER A 145 4.05 -30.27 -24.95
CA SER A 145 4.50 -31.63 -24.64
C SER A 145 3.78 -32.67 -25.50
N GLY A 146 2.48 -32.47 -25.77
CA GLY A 146 1.74 -33.32 -26.71
C GLY A 146 2.25 -33.19 -28.14
N GLY A 147 2.70 -32.00 -28.56
CA GLY A 147 3.42 -31.82 -29.82
C GLY A 147 4.78 -32.53 -29.88
N ILE A 148 5.50 -32.64 -28.76
CA ILE A 148 6.75 -33.43 -28.67
C ILE A 148 6.46 -34.94 -28.71
N VAL A 149 5.43 -35.40 -27.98
CA VAL A 149 5.02 -36.81 -27.95
C VAL A 149 4.42 -37.27 -29.30
N ALA A 150 3.67 -36.40 -29.98
CA ALA A 150 3.09 -36.71 -31.29
C ALA A 150 4.14 -36.82 -32.42
N GLU A 151 5.30 -36.17 -32.30
CA GLU A 151 6.41 -36.31 -33.28
C GLU A 151 7.05 -37.71 -33.25
N VAL A 152 6.95 -38.44 -32.13
CA VAL A 152 7.61 -39.75 -31.94
C VAL A 152 6.65 -40.94 -31.85
N LEU A 153 5.33 -40.73 -31.88
CA LEU A 153 4.33 -41.77 -31.64
C LEU A 153 4.26 -42.79 -32.80
N PRO A 154 4.51 -44.11 -32.58
CA PRO A 154 4.51 -45.12 -33.66
C PRO A 154 3.13 -45.51 -34.23
N ASN A 155 2.07 -44.75 -33.90
CA ASN A 155 0.69 -45.02 -34.32
C ASN A 155 0.02 -43.70 -34.68
N ASP A 156 -0.18 -43.48 -35.98
CA ASP A 156 -0.65 -42.21 -36.54
C ASP A 156 -2.00 -41.76 -35.97
N ASN A 157 -2.90 -42.71 -35.63
CA ASN A 157 -4.18 -42.40 -35.00
C ASN A 157 -4.00 -41.82 -33.59
N HIS A 158 -3.06 -42.37 -32.81
CA HIS A 158 -2.75 -41.84 -31.48
C HIS A 158 -2.05 -40.48 -31.59
N ALA A 159 -1.17 -40.32 -32.59
CA ALA A 159 -0.52 -39.03 -32.86
C ALA A 159 -1.55 -37.96 -33.27
N VAL A 160 -2.55 -38.27 -34.10
CA VAL A 160 -3.60 -37.32 -34.51
C VAL A 160 -4.51 -36.94 -33.35
N ILE A 161 -4.92 -37.90 -32.52
CA ILE A 161 -5.68 -37.59 -31.30
C ILE A 161 -4.88 -36.67 -30.38
N THR A 162 -3.58 -36.95 -30.19
CA THR A 162 -2.66 -36.12 -29.40
C THR A 162 -2.55 -34.70 -29.98
N LEU A 163 -2.35 -34.58 -31.30
CA LEU A 163 -2.27 -33.31 -32.03
C LEU A 163 -3.55 -32.47 -31.89
N VAL A 164 -4.72 -33.07 -32.13
CA VAL A 164 -6.03 -32.38 -32.05
C VAL A 164 -6.34 -31.93 -30.62
N VAL A 165 -6.08 -32.79 -29.63
CA VAL A 165 -6.23 -32.44 -28.21
C VAL A 165 -5.28 -31.31 -27.84
N SER A 166 -4.01 -31.37 -28.27
CA SER A 166 -3.04 -30.28 -28.05
C SER A 166 -3.50 -28.94 -28.63
N TYR A 167 -4.09 -28.89 -29.83
CA TYR A 167 -4.65 -27.64 -30.38
C TYR A 167 -5.82 -27.10 -29.55
N ILE A 168 -6.72 -27.96 -29.08
CA ILE A 168 -7.88 -27.58 -28.25
C ILE A 168 -7.41 -27.00 -26.91
N ILE A 169 -6.49 -27.70 -26.23
CA ILE A 169 -6.03 -27.30 -24.90
C ILE A 169 -5.07 -26.09 -24.98
N TRP A 170 -4.29 -25.94 -26.06
CA TRP A 170 -3.56 -24.70 -26.37
C TRP A 170 -4.50 -23.51 -26.47
N GLY A 171 -5.60 -23.63 -27.22
CA GLY A 171 -6.59 -22.57 -27.36
C GLY A 171 -7.22 -22.16 -26.02
N LEU A 172 -7.58 -23.14 -25.19
CA LEU A 172 -8.10 -22.91 -23.83
C LEU A 172 -7.10 -22.13 -22.95
N GLY A 173 -5.87 -22.63 -22.84
CA GLY A 173 -4.83 -22.03 -22.01
C GLY A 173 -4.41 -20.63 -22.49
N GLN A 174 -4.26 -20.45 -23.81
CA GLN A 174 -3.80 -19.20 -24.39
C GLN A 174 -4.87 -18.10 -24.31
N ALA A 175 -6.16 -18.43 -24.53
CA ALA A 175 -7.24 -17.47 -24.41
C ALA A 175 -7.39 -16.93 -22.97
N PHE A 176 -7.39 -17.82 -21.97
CA PHE A 176 -7.41 -17.41 -20.55
C PHE A 176 -6.14 -16.65 -20.14
N SER A 177 -4.96 -17.03 -20.67
CA SER A 177 -3.71 -16.30 -20.40
C SER A 177 -3.76 -14.87 -20.92
N PHE A 178 -4.29 -14.63 -22.14
CA PHE A 178 -4.46 -13.27 -22.65
C PHE A 178 -5.43 -12.45 -21.79
N LEU A 179 -6.57 -12.99 -21.37
CA LEU A 179 -7.52 -12.29 -20.50
C LEU A 179 -6.88 -11.89 -19.15
N ILE A 180 -6.13 -12.81 -18.52
CA ILE A 180 -5.43 -12.55 -17.26
C ILE A 180 -4.30 -11.52 -17.48
N MET A 181 -3.56 -11.60 -18.59
CA MET A 181 -2.50 -10.64 -18.93
C MET A 181 -3.05 -9.23 -19.20
N SER A 182 -4.21 -9.08 -19.86
CA SER A 182 -4.86 -7.78 -20.05
C SER A 182 -5.29 -7.17 -18.71
N ILE A 183 -5.86 -7.96 -17.80
CA ILE A 183 -6.25 -7.48 -16.46
C ILE A 183 -5.01 -7.18 -15.60
N TYR A 184 -3.94 -7.97 -15.71
CA TYR A 184 -2.68 -7.72 -15.01
C TYR A 184 -1.94 -6.48 -15.55
N PHE A 185 -2.00 -6.22 -16.86
CA PHE A 185 -1.47 -4.98 -17.45
C PHE A 185 -2.27 -3.76 -16.97
N LEU A 186 -3.61 -3.82 -16.98
CA LEU A 186 -4.45 -2.79 -16.37
C LEU A 186 -4.13 -2.59 -14.88
N ARG A 187 -3.87 -3.67 -14.14
CA ARG A 187 -3.45 -3.62 -12.73
C ARG A 187 -2.10 -2.92 -12.56
N LEU A 188 -1.16 -3.06 -13.50
CA LEU A 188 0.13 -2.36 -13.51
C LEU A 188 0.04 -0.90 -14.01
N GLN A 189 -1.07 -0.50 -14.65
CA GLN A 189 -1.36 0.89 -15.03
C GLN A 189 -2.17 1.65 -13.97
N VAL A 190 -2.79 0.94 -13.01
CA VAL A 190 -3.69 1.50 -11.99
C VAL A 190 -3.10 1.37 -10.57
N HIS A 191 -2.07 0.53 -10.39
CA HIS A 191 -1.36 0.31 -9.13
C HIS A 191 0.14 0.05 -9.41
N ASP A 192 0.97 0.48 -8.46
CA ASP A 192 2.43 0.39 -8.41
C ASP A 192 2.99 -0.99 -8.77
N LEU A 193 4.28 -1.09 -9.11
CA LEU A 193 4.96 -2.38 -9.31
C LEU A 193 4.70 -3.35 -8.12
N PRO A 194 4.63 -4.68 -8.37
CA PRO A 194 4.39 -5.65 -7.29
C PRO A 194 5.42 -5.49 -6.15
N PRO A 195 5.03 -5.70 -4.87
CA PRO A 195 5.90 -5.54 -3.72
C PRO A 195 7.26 -6.24 -3.91
N ARG A 196 8.34 -5.72 -3.31
CA ARG A 196 9.73 -6.15 -3.55
C ARG A 196 9.93 -7.67 -3.52
N GLU A 197 9.25 -8.38 -2.63
CA GLU A 197 9.27 -9.85 -2.54
C GLU A 197 8.64 -10.57 -3.74
N ALA A 198 7.61 -9.97 -4.33
CA ALA A 198 6.83 -10.48 -5.46
C ALA A 198 7.31 -9.93 -6.82
N ILE A 199 8.31 -9.05 -6.87
CA ILE A 199 8.79 -8.42 -8.11
C ILE A 199 9.21 -9.44 -9.19
N VAL A 200 9.72 -10.60 -8.78
CA VAL A 200 10.06 -11.72 -9.69
C VAL A 200 8.85 -12.21 -10.50
N SER A 201 7.63 -12.06 -9.96
CA SER A 201 6.41 -12.48 -10.65
C SER A 201 6.15 -11.71 -11.96
N VAL A 202 6.75 -10.53 -12.16
CA VAL A 202 6.66 -9.74 -13.40
C VAL A 202 7.24 -10.51 -14.61
N PHE A 203 8.03 -11.56 -14.40
CA PHE A 203 8.52 -12.46 -15.47
C PHE A 203 7.49 -13.53 -15.90
N LEU A 204 6.45 -13.82 -15.11
CA LEU A 204 5.48 -14.88 -15.42
C LEU A 204 4.68 -14.68 -16.72
N PRO A 205 4.33 -13.46 -17.18
CA PRO A 205 3.69 -13.22 -18.49
C PRO A 205 4.53 -13.66 -19.71
N ILE A 206 5.85 -13.79 -19.56
CA ILE A 206 6.73 -14.35 -20.59
C ILE A 206 6.46 -15.85 -20.78
N GLY A 207 5.96 -16.54 -19.74
CA GLY A 207 5.65 -17.97 -19.72
C GLY A 207 4.61 -18.41 -20.76
N PRO A 208 3.36 -17.91 -20.74
CA PRO A 208 2.35 -18.28 -21.74
C PRO A 208 2.74 -17.83 -23.15
N LEU A 209 3.39 -16.67 -23.31
CA LEU A 209 3.82 -16.19 -24.63
C LEU A 209 4.94 -17.05 -25.23
N GLY A 210 5.97 -17.36 -24.45
CA GLY A 210 7.09 -18.23 -24.87
C GLY A 210 6.64 -19.67 -25.11
N GLN A 211 5.98 -20.29 -24.13
CA GLN A 211 5.50 -21.67 -24.27
C GLN A 211 4.41 -21.80 -25.34
N GLY A 212 3.52 -20.81 -25.45
CA GLY A 212 2.45 -20.81 -26.45
C GLY A 212 2.96 -20.65 -27.87
N GLY A 213 4.02 -19.84 -28.08
CA GLY A 213 4.74 -19.76 -29.35
C GLY A 213 5.44 -21.08 -29.71
N PHE A 214 6.19 -21.65 -28.76
CA PHE A 214 6.83 -22.96 -28.94
C PHE A 214 5.81 -24.07 -29.25
N ALA A 215 4.67 -24.08 -28.55
CA ALA A 215 3.59 -25.04 -28.76
C ALA A 215 3.02 -24.94 -30.17
N ILE A 216 2.65 -23.75 -30.64
CA ILE A 216 1.97 -23.61 -31.94
C ILE A 216 2.93 -23.88 -33.12
N GLN A 217 4.22 -23.58 -32.98
CA GLN A 217 5.27 -24.04 -33.90
C GLN A 217 5.39 -25.57 -33.93
N GLN A 218 5.56 -26.21 -32.78
CA GLN A 218 5.72 -27.66 -32.68
C GLN A 218 4.49 -28.42 -33.21
N LEU A 219 3.28 -27.93 -32.92
CA LEU A 219 2.04 -28.52 -33.45
C LEU A 219 1.91 -28.31 -34.96
N GLY A 220 2.32 -27.15 -35.50
CA GLY A 220 2.40 -26.94 -36.95
C GLY A 220 3.40 -27.87 -37.64
N LYS A 221 4.59 -28.07 -37.04
CA LYS A 221 5.65 -28.98 -37.49
C LYS A 221 5.20 -30.44 -37.51
N VAL A 222 4.40 -30.89 -36.54
CA VAL A 222 3.80 -32.23 -36.57
C VAL A 222 2.64 -32.31 -37.57
N ALA A 223 1.80 -31.28 -37.66
CA ALA A 223 0.64 -31.26 -38.56
C ALA A 223 1.01 -31.45 -40.04
N ILE A 224 2.09 -30.81 -40.52
CA ILE A 224 2.54 -30.94 -41.91
C ILE A 224 3.03 -32.35 -42.26
N GLY A 225 3.59 -33.10 -41.30
CA GLY A 225 4.00 -34.49 -41.49
C GLY A 225 2.84 -35.50 -41.35
N LEU A 226 1.93 -35.26 -40.41
CA LEU A 226 0.96 -36.26 -39.95
C LEU A 226 -0.40 -36.22 -40.66
N LEU A 227 -0.90 -35.04 -41.03
CA LEU A 227 -2.20 -34.90 -41.71
C LEU A 227 -2.25 -35.54 -43.11
N PRO A 228 -1.18 -35.48 -43.95
CA PRO A 228 -1.18 -36.17 -45.25
C PRO A 228 -1.29 -37.69 -45.16
N VAL A 229 -0.79 -38.29 -44.08
CA VAL A 229 -0.78 -39.75 -43.86
C VAL A 229 -2.13 -40.27 -43.39
N THR A 230 -2.87 -39.46 -42.64
CA THR A 230 -4.06 -39.90 -41.89
C THR A 230 -5.40 -39.50 -42.51
N GLY A 231 -5.42 -38.60 -43.49
CA GLY A 231 -6.67 -38.21 -44.18
C GLY A 231 -7.64 -37.41 -43.29
N ALA A 232 -7.17 -36.85 -42.18
CA ALA A 232 -7.93 -35.84 -41.45
C ALA A 232 -8.25 -34.66 -42.39
N PHE A 233 -9.45 -34.08 -42.25
CA PHE A 233 -10.04 -33.07 -43.15
C PHE A 233 -10.48 -33.54 -44.56
N ASN A 234 -10.56 -34.85 -44.84
CA ASN A 234 -11.13 -35.42 -46.08
C ASN A 234 -12.61 -35.05 -46.40
N GLY A 235 -13.27 -34.24 -45.58
CA GLY A 235 -14.68 -33.83 -45.76
C GLY A 235 -14.92 -32.68 -46.75
N VAL A 236 -13.88 -31.93 -47.17
CA VAL A 236 -14.03 -30.84 -48.16
C VAL A 236 -13.93 -31.40 -49.58
N SER A 237 -15.06 -31.94 -50.06
CA SER A 237 -15.18 -32.55 -51.39
C SER A 237 -15.19 -31.50 -52.52
N ILE A 238 -14.00 -31.05 -52.94
CA ILE A 238 -13.82 -30.43 -54.25
C ILE A 238 -14.20 -31.47 -55.32
N PRO A 239 -15.12 -31.18 -56.26
CA PRO A 239 -15.77 -32.18 -57.12
C PRO A 239 -14.91 -32.63 -58.32
N THR A 240 -13.65 -33.01 -58.07
CA THR A 240 -12.70 -33.56 -59.06
C THR A 240 -12.02 -34.80 -58.47
N GLY A 241 -12.51 -35.98 -58.83
CA GLY A 241 -12.16 -37.24 -58.14
C GLY A 241 -10.80 -37.82 -58.53
N SER A 242 -9.90 -37.91 -57.55
CA SER A 242 -8.81 -38.91 -57.50
C SER A 242 -8.37 -39.11 -56.05
N SER A 243 -7.73 -40.25 -55.75
CA SER A 243 -7.10 -40.47 -54.43
C SER A 243 -5.95 -39.48 -54.16
N SER A 244 -5.27 -39.01 -55.22
CA SER A 244 -4.24 -37.97 -55.13
C SER A 244 -4.77 -36.58 -54.77
N ALA A 245 -6.02 -36.26 -55.12
CA ALA A 245 -6.62 -34.97 -54.77
C ALA A 245 -6.88 -34.82 -53.26
N MET A 246 -7.36 -35.88 -52.59
CA MET A 246 -7.57 -35.85 -51.13
C MET A 246 -6.26 -35.63 -50.35
N ALA A 247 -5.19 -36.31 -50.75
CA ALA A 247 -3.86 -36.12 -50.15
C ALA A 247 -3.35 -34.67 -50.33
N ALA A 248 -3.60 -34.04 -51.48
CA ALA A 248 -3.25 -32.64 -51.71
C ALA A 248 -4.06 -31.67 -50.80
N SER A 249 -5.35 -31.91 -50.57
CA SER A 249 -6.13 -31.09 -49.61
C SER A 249 -5.66 -31.24 -48.16
N ALA A 250 -5.31 -32.46 -47.71
CA ALA A 250 -4.77 -32.68 -46.37
C ALA A 250 -3.37 -32.05 -46.20
N MET A 251 -2.52 -32.14 -47.24
CA MET A 251 -1.22 -31.47 -47.30
C MET A 251 -1.35 -29.94 -47.25
N ASN A 252 -2.28 -29.35 -47.99
CA ASN A 252 -2.57 -27.92 -47.91
C ASN A 252 -3.00 -27.50 -46.50
N GLY A 253 -3.81 -28.30 -45.81
CA GLY A 253 -4.18 -28.06 -44.41
C GLY A 253 -2.98 -28.07 -43.46
N GLY A 254 -2.08 -29.05 -43.60
CA GLY A 254 -0.84 -29.14 -42.82
C GLY A 254 0.12 -27.97 -43.08
N VAL A 255 0.29 -27.57 -44.35
CA VAL A 255 1.10 -26.39 -44.73
C VAL A 255 0.52 -25.09 -44.14
N VAL A 256 -0.79 -24.91 -44.19
CA VAL A 256 -1.45 -23.73 -43.58
C VAL A 256 -1.24 -23.70 -42.07
N LEU A 257 -1.44 -24.83 -41.36
CA LEU A 257 -1.21 -24.91 -39.91
C LEU A 257 0.25 -24.65 -39.52
N TYR A 258 1.21 -25.14 -40.30
CA TYR A 258 2.64 -24.86 -40.12
C TYR A 258 2.97 -23.36 -40.30
N MET A 259 2.51 -22.74 -41.40
CA MET A 259 2.77 -21.33 -41.68
C MET A 259 2.09 -20.39 -40.67
N VAL A 260 0.85 -20.70 -40.27
CA VAL A 260 0.13 -19.99 -39.21
C VAL A 260 0.84 -20.17 -37.86
N GLY A 261 1.35 -21.37 -37.55
CA GLY A 261 2.11 -21.63 -36.34
C GLY A 261 3.38 -20.76 -36.24
N ILE A 262 4.15 -20.67 -37.33
CA ILE A 262 5.33 -19.79 -37.39
C ILE A 262 4.93 -18.32 -37.22
N LEU A 263 3.88 -17.85 -37.91
CA LEU A 263 3.42 -16.46 -37.82
C LEU A 263 2.92 -16.10 -36.40
N CYS A 264 2.09 -16.96 -35.80
CA CYS A 264 1.60 -16.76 -34.43
C CYS A 264 2.75 -16.75 -33.42
N ALA A 265 3.72 -17.64 -33.56
CA ALA A 265 4.88 -17.67 -32.66
C ALA A 265 5.79 -16.45 -32.83
N PHE A 266 5.97 -15.90 -34.03
CA PHE A 266 6.66 -14.62 -34.22
C PHE A 266 5.98 -13.48 -33.47
N VAL A 267 4.65 -13.38 -33.55
CA VAL A 267 3.85 -12.36 -32.83
C VAL A 267 3.97 -12.55 -31.31
N MET A 268 3.86 -13.80 -30.82
CA MET A 268 3.97 -14.11 -29.40
C MET A 268 5.39 -13.91 -28.86
N TRP A 269 6.43 -14.20 -29.65
CA TRP A 269 7.83 -13.96 -29.32
C TRP A 269 8.16 -12.45 -29.26
N GLY A 270 7.62 -11.65 -30.19
CA GLY A 270 7.70 -10.19 -30.14
C GLY A 270 7.00 -9.60 -28.90
N ALA A 271 5.81 -10.10 -28.56
CA ALA A 271 5.12 -9.73 -27.33
C ALA A 271 5.90 -10.15 -26.07
N ALA A 272 6.55 -11.32 -26.09
CA ALA A 272 7.39 -11.81 -25.00
C ALA A 272 8.66 -10.96 -24.81
N LEU A 273 9.26 -10.44 -25.89
CA LEU A 273 10.35 -9.46 -25.80
C LEU A 273 9.88 -8.15 -25.14
N GLY A 274 8.67 -7.66 -25.45
CA GLY A 274 8.10 -6.48 -24.79
C GLY A 274 7.96 -6.69 -23.28
N TRP A 275 7.39 -7.82 -22.86
CA TRP A 275 7.30 -8.18 -21.44
C TRP A 275 8.67 -8.43 -20.78
N LEU A 276 9.64 -9.00 -21.49
CA LEU A 276 11.01 -9.17 -21.01
C LEU A 276 11.69 -7.82 -20.78
N ALA A 277 11.55 -6.86 -21.69
CA ALA A 277 12.06 -5.51 -21.52
C ALA A 277 11.42 -4.82 -20.31
N PHE A 278 10.08 -4.87 -20.19
CA PHE A 278 9.35 -4.34 -19.04
C PHE A 278 9.80 -4.96 -17.71
N ALA A 279 9.97 -6.29 -17.66
CA ALA A 279 10.40 -7.00 -16.46
C ALA A 279 11.86 -6.71 -16.07
N ILE A 280 12.74 -6.47 -17.06
CA ILE A 280 14.11 -5.98 -16.83
C ILE A 280 14.09 -4.54 -16.31
N PHE A 281 13.26 -3.65 -16.88
CA PHE A 281 13.14 -2.27 -16.39
C PHE A 281 12.65 -2.24 -14.94
N ALA A 282 11.58 -2.96 -14.61
CA ALA A 282 11.06 -3.07 -13.24
C ALA A 282 12.13 -3.53 -12.23
N ILE A 283 12.91 -4.56 -12.56
CA ILE A 283 14.03 -5.00 -11.71
C ILE A 283 15.17 -3.96 -11.64
N SER A 284 15.41 -3.18 -12.70
CA SER A 284 16.45 -2.14 -12.68
C SER A 284 16.06 -0.90 -11.85
N THR A 285 14.76 -0.64 -11.68
CA THR A 285 14.24 0.44 -10.82
C THR A 285 14.08 0.00 -9.36
N THR A 286 13.73 -1.25 -9.09
CA THR A 286 13.59 -1.76 -7.71
C THR A 286 14.95 -1.90 -7.02
N ARG A 287 15.19 -1.09 -5.98
CA ARG A 287 16.33 -1.28 -5.06
C ARG A 287 16.29 -2.68 -4.41
N SER A 288 17.46 -3.20 -4.07
CA SER A 288 17.74 -4.60 -3.68
C SER A 288 16.58 -5.34 -2.98
N PHE A 289 16.07 -6.38 -3.65
CA PHE A 289 15.06 -7.30 -3.11
C PHE A 289 15.72 -8.56 -2.52
N PRO A 290 15.20 -9.10 -1.40
CA PRO A 290 15.79 -10.26 -0.73
C PRO A 290 15.64 -11.55 -1.55
N PHE A 291 16.46 -12.56 -1.23
CA PHE A 291 16.29 -13.90 -1.81
C PHE A 291 15.13 -14.62 -1.13
N ASN A 292 14.13 -15.03 -1.92
CA ASN A 292 13.01 -15.85 -1.47
C ASN A 292 12.71 -16.96 -2.48
N MET A 293 11.82 -17.89 -2.13
CA MET A 293 11.47 -19.01 -3.02
C MET A 293 10.78 -18.56 -4.33
N GLY A 294 10.26 -17.33 -4.39
CA GLY A 294 9.75 -16.70 -5.61
C GLY A 294 10.80 -16.52 -6.71
N TRP A 295 12.10 -16.50 -6.38
CA TRP A 295 13.21 -16.43 -7.35
C TRP A 295 13.20 -17.58 -8.37
N TRP A 296 12.65 -18.75 -8.01
CA TRP A 296 12.46 -19.85 -8.97
C TRP A 296 11.56 -19.46 -10.16
N GLY A 297 10.72 -18.44 -9.99
CA GLY A 297 9.88 -17.84 -11.03
C GLY A 297 10.64 -17.24 -12.21
N PHE A 298 11.93 -16.92 -12.09
CA PHE A 298 12.76 -16.53 -13.25
C PHE A 298 12.98 -17.68 -14.24
N THR A 299 13.20 -18.89 -13.72
CA THR A 299 13.81 -19.99 -14.49
C THR A 299 12.93 -20.53 -15.61
N PHE A 300 11.62 -20.67 -15.34
CA PHE A 300 10.69 -21.30 -16.29
C PHE A 300 10.25 -20.37 -17.44
N PRO A 301 9.79 -19.12 -17.20
CA PRO A 301 9.36 -18.22 -18.27
C PRO A 301 10.47 -17.90 -19.27
N LEU A 302 11.68 -17.61 -18.78
CA LEU A 302 12.85 -17.37 -19.63
C LEU A 302 13.26 -18.64 -20.40
N GLY A 303 13.13 -19.82 -19.76
CA GLY A 303 13.43 -21.10 -20.39
C GLY A 303 12.51 -21.45 -21.54
N VAL A 304 11.18 -21.29 -21.38
CA VAL A 304 10.20 -21.58 -22.44
C VAL A 304 10.27 -20.57 -23.59
N PHE A 305 10.60 -19.31 -23.30
CA PHE A 305 10.93 -18.31 -24.32
C PHE A 305 12.20 -18.68 -25.11
N THR A 306 13.18 -19.28 -24.44
CA THR A 306 14.43 -19.75 -25.08
C THR A 306 14.20 -20.99 -25.94
N THR A 307 13.34 -21.94 -25.55
CA THR A 307 12.96 -23.08 -26.41
C THR A 307 12.15 -22.64 -27.63
N CYS A 308 11.26 -21.64 -27.49
CA CYS A 308 10.59 -20.99 -28.62
C CYS A 308 11.61 -20.37 -29.60
N THR A 309 12.57 -19.62 -29.06
CA THR A 309 13.66 -19.03 -29.86
C THR A 309 14.47 -20.10 -30.59
N GLY A 310 14.76 -21.23 -29.94
CA GLY A 310 15.52 -22.35 -30.50
C GLY A 310 14.80 -23.08 -31.63
N LEU A 311 13.51 -23.37 -31.48
CA LEU A 311 12.70 -23.96 -32.54
C LEU A 311 12.54 -22.98 -33.73
N MET A 312 12.32 -21.70 -33.45
CA MET A 312 12.32 -20.67 -34.50
C MET A 312 13.68 -20.55 -35.21
N ALA A 313 14.78 -20.84 -34.53
CA ALA A 313 16.13 -20.88 -35.11
C ALA A 313 16.39 -22.10 -36.01
N THR A 314 15.71 -23.23 -35.80
CA THR A 314 15.77 -24.39 -36.71
C THR A 314 14.91 -24.16 -37.94
N GLU A 315 13.63 -23.81 -37.77
CA GLU A 315 12.70 -23.67 -38.91
C GLU A 315 13.12 -22.57 -39.89
N LEU A 316 13.70 -21.46 -39.38
CA LEU A 316 14.20 -20.35 -40.21
C LEU A 316 15.67 -20.52 -40.65
N SER A 317 16.36 -21.56 -40.17
CA SER A 317 17.82 -21.76 -40.32
C SER A 317 18.70 -20.56 -39.92
N SER A 318 18.18 -19.64 -39.09
CA SER A 318 18.82 -18.35 -38.78
C SER A 318 19.98 -18.49 -37.78
N ILE A 319 21.19 -18.14 -38.21
CA ILE A 319 22.40 -18.13 -37.35
C ILE A 319 22.22 -17.16 -36.17
N PHE A 320 21.60 -16.01 -36.38
CA PHE A 320 21.33 -15.01 -35.33
C PHE A 320 20.50 -15.62 -34.19
N LEU A 321 19.41 -16.33 -34.51
CA LEU A 321 18.57 -16.95 -33.50
C LEU A 321 19.27 -18.12 -32.80
N LYS A 322 20.12 -18.89 -33.51
CA LYS A 322 20.93 -19.96 -32.88
C LYS A 322 21.90 -19.40 -31.83
N VAL A 323 22.60 -18.32 -32.15
CA VAL A 323 23.48 -17.62 -31.19
C VAL A 323 22.69 -17.04 -30.02
N LEU A 324 21.49 -16.48 -30.27
CA LEU A 324 20.62 -15.94 -29.23
C LEU A 324 20.12 -17.03 -28.25
N THR A 325 19.71 -18.19 -28.77
CA THR A 325 19.32 -19.36 -27.96
C THR A 325 20.48 -19.87 -27.10
N GLU A 326 21.70 -19.92 -27.63
CA GLU A 326 22.90 -20.31 -26.88
C GLU A 326 23.16 -19.34 -25.71
N ILE A 327 23.16 -18.02 -25.98
CA ILE A 327 23.36 -16.97 -24.95
C ILE A 327 22.30 -17.05 -23.84
N PHE A 328 21.01 -17.11 -24.19
CA PHE A 328 19.96 -17.19 -23.19
C PHE A 328 20.03 -18.50 -22.38
N SER A 329 20.35 -19.63 -23.01
CA SER A 329 20.50 -20.92 -22.32
C SER A 329 21.64 -20.90 -21.29
N ILE A 330 22.78 -20.29 -21.62
CA ILE A 330 23.91 -20.11 -20.70
C ILE A 330 23.52 -19.19 -19.53
N LEU A 331 22.85 -18.05 -19.80
CA LEU A 331 22.38 -17.13 -18.76
C LEU A 331 21.39 -17.81 -17.79
N ILE A 332 20.46 -18.62 -18.31
CA ILE A 332 19.47 -19.36 -17.52
C ILE A 332 20.14 -20.48 -16.71
N LEU A 333 21.17 -21.14 -17.24
CA LEU A 333 21.98 -22.12 -16.50
C LEU A 333 22.71 -21.47 -15.32
N CYS A 334 23.36 -20.32 -15.54
CA CYS A 334 24.02 -19.55 -14.48
C CYS A 334 23.04 -19.07 -13.41
N LEU A 335 21.87 -18.55 -13.82
CA LEU A 335 20.82 -18.10 -12.92
C LEU A 335 20.24 -19.26 -12.09
N TRP A 336 19.98 -20.41 -12.72
CA TRP A 336 19.57 -21.63 -12.03
C TRP A 336 20.63 -22.09 -11.02
N ALA A 337 21.92 -22.06 -11.36
CA ALA A 337 22.99 -22.45 -10.44
C ALA A 337 23.07 -21.54 -9.21
N VAL A 338 22.91 -20.22 -9.38
CA VAL A 338 22.87 -19.25 -8.26
C VAL A 338 21.65 -19.48 -7.37
N ILE A 339 20.46 -19.66 -7.96
CA ILE A 339 19.22 -19.93 -7.21
C ILE A 339 19.34 -21.27 -6.47
N ALA A 340 19.79 -22.33 -7.13
CA ALA A 340 19.98 -23.65 -6.53
C ALA A 340 20.99 -23.63 -5.39
N ALA A 341 22.11 -22.92 -5.52
CA ALA A 341 23.10 -22.77 -4.44
C ALA A 341 22.52 -22.05 -3.21
N LYS A 342 21.78 -20.95 -3.40
CA LYS A 342 21.09 -20.26 -2.29
C LYS A 342 19.97 -21.12 -1.67
N THR A 343 19.21 -21.85 -2.49
CA THR A 343 18.19 -22.79 -2.03
C THR A 343 18.80 -23.92 -1.20
N VAL A 344 19.94 -24.50 -1.61
CA VAL A 344 20.64 -25.52 -0.82
C VAL A 344 21.19 -24.95 0.49
N LEU A 345 21.73 -23.72 0.48
CA LEU A 345 22.22 -23.07 1.69
C LEU A 345 21.11 -22.89 2.74
N LEU A 346 19.96 -22.33 2.34
CA LEU A 346 18.79 -22.13 3.21
C LEU A 346 18.10 -23.43 3.65
N ALA A 347 18.22 -24.49 2.85
CA ALA A 347 17.78 -25.83 3.24
C ALA A 347 18.74 -26.52 4.24
N LEU A 348 20.00 -26.08 4.31
CA LEU A 348 21.00 -26.59 5.26
C LEU A 348 21.02 -25.82 6.59
N THR A 349 20.68 -24.52 6.59
CA THR A 349 20.48 -23.73 7.82
C THR A 349 19.17 -24.08 8.51
N GLY A 350 18.11 -24.34 7.72
CA GLY A 350 16.79 -24.79 8.19
C GLY A 350 15.65 -23.83 7.85
N ASP A 351 16.00 -22.56 7.62
CA ASP A 351 15.11 -21.41 7.39
C ASP A 351 14.13 -21.60 6.21
N MET A 352 14.37 -22.56 5.33
CA MET A 352 13.54 -22.85 4.15
C MET A 352 12.18 -23.51 4.47
N PHE A 353 12.08 -24.33 5.51
CA PHE A 353 10.97 -25.29 5.64
C PHE A 353 9.76 -24.78 6.43
N TYR A 354 9.67 -23.47 6.65
CA TYR A 354 8.48 -22.88 7.25
C TYR A 354 7.26 -22.93 6.30
N ALA A 355 6.08 -23.28 6.84
CA ALA A 355 4.90 -23.62 6.04
C ALA A 355 3.63 -22.87 6.49
N PRO A 356 3.36 -21.66 5.96
CA PRO A 356 2.32 -20.75 6.48
C PRO A 356 0.89 -21.29 6.54
N SER A 357 0.54 -22.30 5.75
CA SER A 357 -0.79 -22.93 5.83
C SER A 357 -0.97 -23.90 7.00
N MET A 358 0.11 -24.48 7.55
CA MET A 358 0.04 -25.45 8.65
C MET A 358 -0.48 -24.81 9.94
N ALA A 359 -0.08 -23.56 10.18
CA ALA A 359 -0.39 -22.70 11.32
C ALA A 359 -1.82 -22.77 11.85
N SER A 360 -2.80 -22.89 10.95
CA SER A 360 -4.23 -22.88 11.28
C SER A 360 -4.82 -24.25 11.66
N THR A 361 -4.10 -25.35 11.43
CA THR A 361 -4.68 -26.70 11.32
C THR A 361 -4.12 -27.77 12.27
N VAL A 362 -3.07 -27.48 13.06
CA VAL A 362 -2.38 -28.48 13.91
C VAL A 362 -3.22 -28.95 15.13
N ARG A 363 -4.44 -28.42 15.34
CA ARG A 363 -5.31 -28.75 16.50
C ARG A 363 -6.09 -30.08 16.38
N ALA A 364 -5.96 -30.85 15.29
CA ALA A 364 -6.79 -32.04 15.03
C ALA A 364 -6.01 -33.30 14.58
N SER A 365 -5.28 -33.93 15.50
CA SER A 365 -4.78 -35.32 15.32
C SER A 365 -4.65 -36.05 16.67
N SER A 366 -4.88 -37.37 16.70
CA SER A 366 -4.97 -38.13 17.96
C SER A 366 -3.60 -38.34 18.64
N PRO A 367 -3.55 -38.48 19.99
CA PRO A 367 -2.28 -38.55 20.72
C PRO A 367 -1.40 -39.74 20.31
N VAL A 368 -2.00 -40.91 20.01
CA VAL A 368 -1.27 -42.12 19.57
C VAL A 368 -0.49 -41.90 18.27
N LEU A 369 -0.98 -41.03 17.37
CA LEU A 369 -0.27 -40.65 16.15
C LEU A 369 0.81 -39.60 16.42
N ARG A 370 0.65 -38.78 17.47
CA ARG A 370 1.65 -37.81 17.91
C ARG A 370 2.87 -38.54 18.50
N ASP A 371 2.65 -39.47 19.43
CA ASP A 371 3.72 -40.29 20.02
C ASP A 371 4.50 -41.08 18.96
N PHE A 372 3.82 -41.59 17.91
CA PHE A 372 4.48 -42.28 16.79
C PHE A 372 5.25 -41.31 15.86
N ALA A 373 4.68 -40.15 15.54
CA ALA A 373 5.32 -39.15 14.69
C ALA A 373 6.54 -38.53 15.38
N ASP A 374 6.40 -38.13 16.65
CA ASP A 374 7.46 -37.56 17.48
C ASP A 374 8.56 -38.60 17.73
N GLY A 375 8.20 -39.87 18.01
CA GLY A 375 9.18 -40.96 18.08
C GLY A 375 9.90 -41.23 16.77
N ALA A 376 9.24 -41.09 15.61
CA ALA A 376 9.86 -41.25 14.30
C ALA A 376 10.78 -40.07 13.95
N THR A 377 10.43 -38.84 14.31
CA THR A 377 11.31 -37.68 14.14
C THR A 377 12.49 -37.75 15.10
N ASP A 378 12.33 -38.20 16.35
CA ASP A 378 13.47 -38.37 17.28
C ASP A 378 14.44 -39.46 16.81
N ILE A 379 13.92 -40.60 16.33
CA ILE A 379 14.74 -41.65 15.68
C ILE A 379 15.47 -41.08 14.46
N TRP A 380 14.80 -40.30 13.61
CA TRP A 380 15.45 -39.62 12.49
C TRP A 380 16.51 -38.62 12.99
N HIS A 381 16.21 -37.79 13.97
CA HIS A 381 17.15 -36.78 14.47
C HIS A 381 18.37 -37.42 15.13
N HIS A 382 18.22 -38.52 15.87
CA HIS A 382 19.33 -39.22 16.52
C HIS A 382 20.19 -40.01 15.51
N TYR A 383 19.59 -40.62 14.48
CA TYR A 383 20.29 -41.50 13.55
C TYR A 383 20.52 -40.95 12.13
N ARG A 384 20.08 -39.72 11.79
CA ARG A 384 20.23 -39.14 10.43
C ARG A 384 21.65 -39.20 9.88
N ILE A 385 22.66 -38.86 10.67
CA ILE A 385 24.08 -38.87 10.24
C ILE A 385 24.56 -40.30 9.94
N PRO A 386 24.48 -41.28 10.86
CA PRO A 386 24.86 -42.66 10.55
C PRO A 386 23.98 -43.28 9.46
N ILE A 387 22.67 -42.97 9.35
CA ILE A 387 21.82 -43.44 8.25
C ILE A 387 22.35 -42.92 6.90
N ILE A 388 22.55 -41.61 6.74
CA ILE A 388 23.03 -41.02 5.49
C ILE A 388 24.41 -41.57 5.12
N LEU A 389 25.34 -41.69 6.08
CA LEU A 389 26.66 -42.25 5.85
C LEU A 389 26.62 -43.75 5.53
N SER A 390 25.76 -44.53 6.18
CA SER A 390 25.57 -45.96 5.86
C SER A 390 24.91 -46.15 4.49
N THR A 391 23.90 -45.36 4.12
CA THR A 391 23.30 -45.40 2.78
C THR A 391 24.31 -45.00 1.71
N PHE A 392 25.13 -43.97 1.95
CA PHE A 392 26.22 -43.59 1.05
C PHE A 392 27.28 -44.70 0.92
N ALA A 393 27.70 -45.29 2.05
CA ALA A 393 28.64 -46.41 2.05
C ALA A 393 28.08 -47.67 1.37
N ILE A 394 26.79 -47.96 1.52
CA ILE A 394 26.08 -49.05 0.83
C ILE A 394 25.99 -48.77 -0.68
N LEU A 395 25.66 -47.55 -1.09
CA LEU A 395 25.61 -47.18 -2.51
C LEU A 395 27.01 -47.21 -3.16
N VAL A 396 28.04 -46.77 -2.46
CA VAL A 396 29.45 -46.89 -2.91
C VAL A 396 29.87 -48.36 -2.96
N SER A 397 29.52 -49.17 -1.95
CA SER A 397 29.84 -50.60 -1.92
C SER A 397 29.09 -51.40 -2.99
N LEU A 398 27.83 -51.06 -3.28
CA LEU A 398 27.07 -51.61 -4.41
C LEU A 398 27.69 -51.19 -5.75
N ARG A 399 28.10 -49.93 -5.90
CA ARG A 399 28.79 -49.46 -7.11
C ARG A 399 30.12 -50.16 -7.34
N ILE A 400 30.88 -50.42 -6.27
CA ILE A 400 32.12 -51.21 -6.29
C ILE A 400 31.80 -52.69 -6.59
N TYR A 401 30.77 -53.26 -5.97
CA TYR A 401 30.33 -54.64 -6.21
C TYR A 401 29.94 -54.84 -7.68
N PHE A 402 29.09 -53.98 -8.24
CA PHE A 402 28.73 -54.02 -9.66
C PHE A 402 29.96 -53.83 -10.57
N PHE A 403 30.89 -52.92 -10.23
CA PHE A 403 32.15 -52.76 -10.98
C PHE A 403 33.07 -54.01 -10.93
N PHE A 404 32.89 -54.90 -9.96
CA PHE A 404 33.61 -56.18 -9.88
C PHE A 404 32.82 -57.39 -10.40
N THR A 405 31.48 -57.39 -10.35
CA THR A 405 30.66 -58.45 -10.95
C THR A 405 30.45 -58.29 -12.45
N ASP A 406 30.56 -57.08 -13.00
CA ASP A 406 30.57 -56.78 -14.45
C ASP A 406 31.89 -57.22 -15.15
N LYS A 407 32.69 -58.06 -14.48
CA LYS A 407 33.79 -58.85 -15.05
C LYS A 407 33.47 -60.36 -15.12
N GLY A 408 32.21 -60.71 -14.90
CA GLY A 408 31.77 -62.06 -14.55
C GLY A 408 30.82 -62.76 -15.53
N ASP A 409 30.74 -62.35 -16.80
CA ASP A 409 30.33 -63.24 -17.89
C ASP A 409 30.83 -62.74 -19.25
N ASP A 410 31.45 -63.63 -20.01
CA ASP A 410 32.07 -63.36 -21.32
C ASP A 410 31.11 -63.87 -22.42
N HIS A 411 30.52 -62.99 -23.22
CA HIS A 411 30.07 -63.34 -24.58
C HIS A 411 30.01 -62.11 -25.50
N LYS A 412 30.85 -62.12 -26.53
CA LYS A 412 30.93 -61.08 -27.56
C LYS A 412 30.11 -61.45 -28.79
N GLU A 413 29.34 -60.49 -29.30
CA GLU A 413 29.00 -60.26 -30.72
C GLU A 413 28.21 -58.94 -30.79
N GLY A 414 28.37 -58.03 -31.76
CA GLY A 414 29.37 -57.87 -32.82
C GLY A 414 28.98 -56.65 -33.66
N LEU A 415 29.83 -55.61 -33.77
CA LEU A 415 29.44 -54.36 -34.44
C LEU A 415 29.32 -54.54 -35.97
N LEU A 416 28.08 -54.53 -36.48
CA LEU A 416 27.80 -54.40 -37.91
C LEU A 416 27.70 -52.92 -38.30
N VAL A 417 28.76 -52.40 -38.93
CA VAL A 417 28.83 -51.04 -39.49
C VAL A 417 28.62 -51.09 -41.00
N PHE A 418 27.55 -50.47 -41.49
CA PHE A 418 27.23 -50.34 -42.92
C PHE A 418 26.49 -49.01 -43.18
N PRO A 419 26.55 -48.44 -44.41
CA PRO A 419 27.50 -47.35 -44.62
C PRO A 419 26.87 -46.00 -45.00
N LYS A 420 27.64 -44.92 -44.91
CA LYS A 420 27.31 -43.65 -45.58
C LYS A 420 27.49 -43.80 -47.10
N ILE A 421 26.43 -43.51 -47.85
CA ILE A 421 26.37 -43.59 -49.30
C ILE A 421 26.61 -42.20 -49.89
N TYR A 422 27.73 -42.05 -50.59
CA TYR A 422 28.06 -40.99 -51.57
C TYR A 422 28.19 -39.54 -51.06
N ASN A 423 28.93 -38.64 -51.75
CA ASN A 423 30.27 -38.75 -52.37
C ASN A 423 30.71 -37.36 -52.88
N ALA A 424 31.94 -37.31 -53.38
CA ALA A 424 32.49 -36.32 -54.32
C ALA A 424 32.90 -34.94 -53.76
N ASP A 425 34.03 -34.37 -54.17
CA ASP A 425 35.26 -34.97 -54.77
C ASP A 425 36.44 -33.99 -54.60
N ASP A 426 37.59 -34.29 -55.22
CA ASP A 426 38.85 -33.51 -55.28
C ASP A 426 39.62 -33.39 -53.94
N ALA A 427 40.74 -34.07 -53.66
CA ALA A 427 41.87 -34.67 -54.42
C ALA A 427 43.12 -33.76 -54.57
N THR A 428 44.28 -34.42 -54.71
CA THR A 428 45.67 -33.92 -54.68
C THR A 428 46.13 -33.39 -53.30
N ASP A 429 47.12 -33.91 -52.57
CA ASP A 429 48.32 -34.76 -52.77
C ASP A 429 49.66 -33.98 -52.74
N LYS A 430 50.69 -34.61 -52.13
CA LYS A 430 52.13 -34.27 -52.04
C LYS A 430 52.56 -33.11 -51.12
N SER A 431 53.77 -33.11 -50.56
CA SER A 431 54.41 -34.07 -49.62
C SER A 431 55.89 -33.70 -49.33
N LYS A 432 56.30 -33.78 -48.05
CA LYS A 432 57.67 -34.11 -47.55
C LYS A 432 58.82 -33.10 -47.72
N VAL A 433 59.94 -33.46 -47.06
CA VAL A 433 61.27 -32.82 -46.97
C VAL A 433 61.29 -31.62 -46.01
N ASP A 434 61.51 -31.80 -44.71
CA ASP A 434 62.72 -32.26 -43.96
C ASP A 434 63.80 -31.18 -43.82
N ASP A 435 64.16 -30.79 -42.58
CA ASP A 435 65.44 -31.25 -41.97
C ASP A 435 65.56 -30.89 -40.45
N ARG A 436 66.13 -31.84 -39.67
CA ARG A 436 67.04 -31.73 -38.50
C ARG A 436 66.85 -30.71 -37.34
N ALA A 437 67.28 -30.98 -36.09
CA ALA A 437 67.67 -32.23 -35.40
C ALA A 437 67.95 -31.99 -33.90
N GLU A 438 67.80 -33.04 -33.07
CA GLU A 438 68.39 -33.23 -31.72
C GLU A 438 68.00 -32.22 -30.59
N LYS A 439 68.07 -32.55 -29.29
CA LYS A 439 68.63 -33.72 -28.56
C LYS A 439 67.81 -34.02 -27.27
N ALA A 440 67.92 -35.26 -26.75
CA ALA A 440 67.32 -35.77 -25.50
C ALA A 440 68.41 -36.01 -24.41
N PRO A 441 68.21 -36.62 -23.21
CA PRO A 441 67.01 -37.26 -22.58
C PRO A 441 66.72 -36.65 -21.15
N ALA A 442 66.31 -37.28 -20.02
CA ALA A 442 66.15 -38.69 -19.61
C ALA A 442 65.27 -38.92 -18.33
N THR A 443 64.42 -39.96 -18.36
CA THR A 443 64.34 -41.17 -17.47
C THR A 443 64.96 -41.15 -16.03
N VAL A 444 64.47 -41.83 -14.95
CA VAL A 444 63.46 -42.93 -14.79
C VAL A 444 63.13 -43.29 -13.29
N ILE A 445 61.94 -43.88 -13.04
CA ILE A 445 61.47 -44.84 -11.96
C ILE A 445 61.74 -44.62 -10.44
N ALA A 446 60.64 -44.41 -9.69
CA ALA A 446 60.04 -45.12 -8.51
C ALA A 446 60.81 -45.73 -7.29
N GLU A 447 60.08 -45.73 -6.14
CA GLU A 447 60.06 -46.69 -4.99
C GLU A 447 61.31 -46.88 -4.07
N VAL A 448 61.22 -47.24 -2.77
CA VAL A 448 60.22 -47.00 -1.68
C VAL A 448 60.83 -47.31 -0.28
N SER A 449 60.28 -46.72 0.80
CA SER A 449 60.35 -47.12 2.25
C SER A 449 61.55 -46.79 3.20
N SER A 450 61.14 -46.47 4.44
CA SER A 450 61.75 -46.77 5.77
C SER A 450 62.78 -45.85 6.48
N LEU A 451 62.32 -45.28 7.63
CA LEU A 451 62.92 -45.19 8.99
C LEU A 451 64.42 -44.79 9.22
N GLY A 452 64.69 -43.87 10.18
CA GLY A 452 66.03 -43.76 10.82
C GLY A 452 66.45 -42.45 11.53
N ASP A 453 65.85 -42.14 12.68
CA ASP A 453 66.38 -41.42 13.88
C ASP A 453 67.50 -40.31 13.89
N GLU A 454 67.13 -39.21 14.59
CA GLU A 454 67.83 -38.51 15.72
C GLU A 454 69.02 -37.50 15.59
N LYS A 455 68.83 -36.36 16.33
CA LYS A 455 69.78 -35.63 17.23
C LYS A 455 70.90 -34.71 16.63
N ARG A 456 71.33 -33.59 17.27
CA ARG A 456 70.86 -32.79 18.45
C ARG A 456 71.61 -31.42 18.56
N GLY A 457 71.07 -30.44 19.30
CA GLY A 457 71.82 -29.29 19.88
C GLY A 457 70.94 -28.05 20.14
N ASN A 458 70.24 -27.93 21.29
CA ASN A 458 70.63 -27.22 22.54
C ASN A 458 70.98 -25.71 22.33
N ALA A 459 70.32 -24.70 22.93
CA ALA A 459 69.78 -24.47 24.30
C ALA A 459 70.86 -24.09 25.35
N ALA A 460 70.59 -23.35 26.44
CA ALA A 460 69.32 -22.87 27.04
C ALA A 460 69.44 -21.37 27.48
N LEU A 461 68.74 -20.75 28.46
CA LEU A 461 68.16 -21.10 29.78
C LEU A 461 66.93 -20.17 30.06
N VAL A 462 66.16 -20.18 31.17
CA VAL A 462 65.57 -21.16 32.14
C VAL A 462 65.05 -20.29 33.34
N SER A 463 63.96 -20.54 34.10
CA SER A 463 62.84 -21.51 34.16
C SER A 463 61.55 -20.74 34.59
N THR A 464 60.63 -21.03 35.54
CA THR A 464 60.23 -22.09 36.52
C THR A 464 58.88 -21.62 37.14
N GLU A 465 57.89 -22.41 37.58
CA GLU A 465 57.43 -23.77 37.23
C GLU A 465 56.03 -24.05 37.87
N LYS A 466 55.18 -24.88 37.22
CA LYS A 466 54.08 -25.70 37.80
C LYS A 466 52.89 -25.03 38.54
N PRO A 467 51.78 -25.78 38.83
CA PRO A 467 51.38 -27.13 38.40
C PRO A 467 50.02 -27.14 37.64
N ALA A 468 49.38 -28.31 37.49
CA ALA A 468 48.13 -28.50 36.73
C ALA A 468 47.12 -29.45 37.42
N SER A 469 45.85 -29.44 36.97
CA SER A 469 44.88 -30.53 37.17
C SER A 469 43.82 -30.55 36.06
N ARG A 470 42.91 -31.54 36.05
CA ARG A 470 41.88 -31.77 35.02
C ARG A 470 40.48 -31.92 35.66
N SER A 471 39.47 -31.67 34.81
CA SER A 471 38.08 -32.19 34.84
C SER A 471 37.18 -31.92 36.05
N ALA A 472 36.14 -31.14 35.81
CA ALA A 472 34.76 -31.39 36.27
C ALA A 472 33.77 -30.86 35.21
N THR A 473 32.58 -31.46 35.10
CA THR A 473 31.52 -31.11 34.12
C THR A 473 30.34 -30.40 34.78
N THR A 474 29.78 -29.38 34.13
CA THR A 474 28.40 -28.91 34.37
C THR A 474 27.83 -28.23 33.12
N ALA A 475 26.50 -28.12 33.05
CA ALA A 475 25.77 -27.69 31.84
C ALA A 475 25.81 -26.17 31.58
N ALA A 476 25.60 -25.79 30.32
CA ALA A 476 25.51 -24.39 29.89
C ALA A 476 24.07 -23.86 30.02
N GLY A 477 23.85 -22.92 30.94
CA GLY A 477 22.69 -22.02 30.91
C GLY A 477 22.93 -20.80 30.00
N PRO A 478 21.89 -19.99 29.71
CA PRO A 478 22.03 -18.76 28.93
C PRO A 478 22.94 -17.74 29.62
N ARG A 479 23.63 -16.91 28.83
CA ARG A 479 24.65 -15.97 29.32
C ARG A 479 24.01 -14.71 29.92
N ARG A 480 24.23 -14.50 31.22
CA ARG A 480 23.92 -13.23 31.91
C ARG A 480 24.92 -12.16 31.49
N ILE A 481 24.45 -11.12 30.79
CA ILE A 481 25.22 -9.89 30.58
C ILE A 481 25.00 -8.99 31.80
N LYS A 482 26.09 -8.49 32.38
CA LYS A 482 26.07 -7.35 33.30
C LYS A 482 26.69 -6.16 32.57
N GLY A 483 26.02 -5.01 32.59
CA GLY A 483 26.63 -3.75 32.16
C GLY A 483 27.49 -3.17 33.29
N GLU A 484 28.74 -2.84 32.99
CA GLU A 484 29.54 -1.91 33.81
C GLU A 484 29.72 -0.62 33.01
N LEU A 485 29.41 0.53 33.61
CA LEU A 485 29.43 1.83 32.94
C LEU A 485 30.87 2.32 32.69
N PRO A 486 31.26 2.69 31.45
CA PRO A 486 32.56 3.28 31.18
C PRO A 486 32.60 4.75 31.63
N VAL A 487 33.53 5.09 32.52
CA VAL A 487 33.67 6.47 33.04
C VAL A 487 34.32 7.40 32.01
N GLY A 488 33.49 8.10 31.23
CA GLY A 488 33.90 9.13 30.29
C GLY A 488 34.41 10.41 30.99
N ARG A 489 35.66 10.81 30.73
CA ARG A 489 36.25 12.03 31.30
C ARG A 489 35.93 13.29 30.50
N GLY A 490 35.07 14.13 31.06
CA GLY A 490 35.36 15.56 31.17
C GLY A 490 34.78 16.51 30.11
N ARG A 491 33.71 17.21 30.49
CA ARG A 491 33.52 18.63 30.17
C ARG A 491 33.14 19.36 31.45
N ALA A 492 33.75 20.54 31.67
CA ALA A 492 33.69 21.22 32.96
C ALA A 492 32.35 21.93 33.24
N GLU A 493 32.12 22.20 34.52
CA GLU A 493 30.91 22.81 35.08
C GLU A 493 30.58 24.18 34.48
N ASN A 494 29.29 24.47 34.29
CA ASN A 494 28.65 25.71 34.73
C ASN A 494 27.13 25.64 34.50
N GLY A 495 26.38 25.37 35.57
CA GLY A 495 24.91 25.26 35.51
C GLY A 495 24.38 24.59 36.77
N VAL A 496 24.12 25.37 37.82
CA VAL A 496 23.47 24.86 39.02
C VAL A 496 22.02 24.53 38.69
N ALA A 497 21.75 23.26 38.42
CA ALA A 497 20.39 22.76 38.26
C ALA A 497 19.66 22.89 39.61
N THR A 498 18.69 23.79 39.69
CA THR A 498 17.76 23.85 40.82
C THR A 498 16.94 22.58 40.83
N ALA A 499 17.19 21.69 41.79
CA ALA A 499 16.43 20.46 41.96
C ALA A 499 14.94 20.79 42.14
N ARG A 500 14.13 20.42 41.15
CA ARG A 500 12.67 20.29 41.34
C ARG A 500 12.45 18.97 42.06
N SER A 501 11.69 18.99 43.15
CA SER A 501 11.02 17.80 43.67
C SER A 501 9.86 17.47 42.73
N SER A 502 10.10 16.65 41.71
CA SER A 502 9.02 16.09 40.90
C SER A 502 8.47 14.81 41.55
N ILE A 503 7.18 14.59 41.33
CA ILE A 503 6.50 13.34 41.67
C ILE A 503 6.55 12.48 40.42
N ILE A 504 7.08 11.26 40.51
CA ILE A 504 7.12 10.33 39.37
C ILE A 504 5.87 9.44 39.41
N GLN A 505 5.01 9.57 38.40
CA GLN A 505 3.83 8.73 38.22
C GLN A 505 4.11 7.63 37.20
N SER A 506 4.22 6.39 37.67
CA SER A 506 4.21 5.22 36.78
C SER A 506 2.79 4.87 36.36
N VAL A 507 2.58 4.65 35.06
CA VAL A 507 1.30 4.22 34.48
C VAL A 507 1.52 2.93 33.69
N ILE A 508 0.78 1.89 34.04
CA ILE A 508 0.90 0.54 33.48
C ILE A 508 -0.33 0.25 32.62
N PHE A 509 -0.13 0.26 31.32
CA PHE A 509 -1.13 -0.11 30.32
C PHE A 509 -1.06 -1.62 30.05
N PHE A 510 -2.21 -2.27 29.98
CA PHE A 510 -2.34 -3.68 29.61
C PHE A 510 -3.59 -3.91 28.76
N SER A 511 -3.78 -5.14 28.28
CA SER A 511 -5.06 -5.59 27.74
C SER A 511 -5.36 -7.03 28.20
N SER A 512 -6.63 -7.41 28.30
CA SER A 512 -6.98 -8.81 28.61
C SER A 512 -8.32 -9.30 28.05
N LEU A 513 -8.27 -10.20 27.07
CA LEU A 513 -9.45 -10.91 26.57
C LEU A 513 -9.95 -12.04 27.51
N THR A 514 -9.13 -12.47 28.47
CA THR A 514 -9.42 -13.63 29.34
C THR A 514 -9.21 -13.34 30.83
N GLY A 515 -8.93 -12.09 31.21
CA GLY A 515 -8.68 -11.66 32.60
C GLY A 515 -7.35 -12.11 33.20
N ALA A 516 -6.64 -13.06 32.58
CA ALA A 516 -5.36 -13.57 33.09
C ALA A 516 -4.27 -12.48 33.17
N THR A 517 -4.17 -11.63 32.14
CA THR A 517 -3.25 -10.48 32.14
C THR A 517 -3.58 -9.51 33.27
N ALA A 518 -4.86 -9.18 33.46
CA ALA A 518 -5.31 -8.19 34.45
C ALA A 518 -4.82 -8.55 35.86
N LYS A 519 -4.89 -9.83 36.23
CA LYS A 519 -4.35 -10.30 37.52
C LYS A 519 -2.82 -10.17 37.59
N ILE A 520 -2.09 -10.59 36.54
CA ILE A 520 -0.63 -10.49 36.49
C ILE A 520 -0.18 -9.02 36.63
N VAL A 521 -0.91 -8.09 36.02
CA VAL A 521 -0.66 -6.64 36.06
C VAL A 521 -0.94 -6.07 37.45
N GLN A 522 -1.99 -6.51 38.14
CA GLN A 522 -2.27 -6.14 39.53
C GLN A 522 -1.18 -6.67 40.48
N ASP A 523 -0.83 -7.96 40.37
CA ASP A 523 0.26 -8.60 41.14
C ASP A 523 1.63 -7.95 40.87
N TYR A 524 1.83 -7.36 39.69
CA TYR A 524 3.03 -6.62 39.29
C TYR A 524 3.04 -5.19 39.85
N ALA A 525 1.94 -4.45 39.70
CA ALA A 525 1.81 -3.06 40.16
C ALA A 525 2.01 -2.94 41.68
N THR A 526 1.50 -3.90 42.46
CA THR A 526 1.74 -3.96 43.92
C THR A 526 3.23 -4.10 44.24
N LYS A 527 3.93 -5.03 43.59
CA LYS A 527 5.38 -5.26 43.82
C LYS A 527 6.24 -4.09 43.35
N LEU A 528 5.86 -3.44 42.25
CA LEU A 528 6.54 -2.23 41.77
C LEU A 528 6.40 -1.10 42.79
N GLY A 529 5.20 -0.92 43.38
CA GLY A 529 4.98 0.01 44.49
C GLY A 529 5.87 -0.29 45.70
N GLU A 530 5.81 -1.51 46.24
CA GLU A 530 6.65 -1.96 47.37
C GLU A 530 8.16 -1.77 47.11
N SER A 531 8.59 -1.97 45.86
CA SER A 531 9.98 -1.81 45.43
C SER A 531 10.39 -0.33 45.37
N LEU A 532 9.57 0.56 44.79
CA LEU A 532 9.83 1.99 44.71
C LEU A 532 9.80 2.66 46.11
N GLU A 533 8.86 2.28 46.98
CA GLU A 533 8.82 2.70 48.40
C GLU A 533 10.11 2.29 49.16
N SER A 534 10.73 1.17 48.78
CA SER A 534 11.98 0.72 49.40
C SER A 534 13.19 1.58 48.99
N HIS A 535 13.22 2.09 47.75
CA HIS A 535 14.26 2.97 47.20
C HIS A 535 14.06 4.47 47.54
N GLU A 536 12.84 4.91 47.90
CA GLU A 536 12.52 6.31 48.21
C GLU A 536 13.37 6.94 49.34
N LYS A 537 14.05 6.12 50.15
CA LYS A 537 14.96 6.57 51.21
C LYS A 537 16.23 7.29 50.70
N SER A 538 16.50 7.29 49.39
CA SER A 538 17.65 7.98 48.76
C SER A 538 17.30 9.28 48.02
N LYS A 539 16.88 10.30 48.79
CA LYS A 539 16.87 11.75 48.44
C LYS A 539 15.86 12.23 47.36
N GLY A 540 14.82 12.92 47.83
CA GLY A 540 14.31 14.15 47.19
C GLY A 540 13.34 14.01 46.02
N THR A 541 13.13 12.79 45.52
CA THR A 541 12.14 12.46 44.50
C THR A 541 11.11 11.51 45.11
N THR A 542 9.81 11.76 44.89
CA THR A 542 8.72 10.94 45.46
C THR A 542 8.05 10.13 44.36
N PHE A 543 7.86 8.83 44.61
CA PHE A 543 7.18 7.94 43.68
C PHE A 543 5.69 7.84 44.04
N ALA A 544 4.82 8.14 43.08
CA ALA A 544 3.39 7.90 43.25
C ALA A 544 3.05 6.42 42.99
N ALA A 545 2.02 5.92 43.67
CA ALA A 545 1.56 4.53 43.51
C ALA A 545 1.26 4.21 42.03
N PRO A 546 1.74 3.08 41.48
CA PRO A 546 1.56 2.76 40.05
C PRO A 546 0.08 2.67 39.65
N GLN A 547 -0.32 3.46 38.65
CA GLN A 547 -1.67 3.43 38.11
C GLN A 547 -1.78 2.30 37.08
N VAL A 548 -2.82 1.48 37.18
CA VAL A 548 -3.12 0.39 36.22
C VAL A 548 -4.30 0.78 35.34
N LEU A 549 -4.16 0.64 34.02
CA LEU A 549 -5.18 1.01 33.03
C LEU A 549 -5.32 -0.08 31.95
N ASP A 550 -6.55 -0.50 31.64
CA ASP A 550 -6.84 -1.42 30.52
C ASP A 550 -7.04 -0.62 29.22
N LEU A 551 -6.33 -0.99 28.16
CA LEU A 551 -6.46 -0.41 26.82
C LEU A 551 -7.86 -0.60 26.21
N ALA A 552 -8.74 -1.42 26.79
CA ALA A 552 -10.15 -1.53 26.44
C ALA A 552 -11.05 -0.42 27.04
N GLU A 553 -10.59 0.27 28.09
CA GLU A 553 -11.38 1.27 28.83
C GLU A 553 -10.78 2.70 28.75
N VAL A 554 -9.57 2.85 28.23
CA VAL A 554 -8.87 4.15 28.04
C VAL A 554 -9.28 4.86 26.74
N ASP A 555 -9.60 6.16 26.83
CA ASP A 555 -9.67 7.05 25.65
C ASP A 555 -8.23 7.40 25.21
N TYR A 556 -7.77 6.86 24.08
CA TYR A 556 -6.36 6.95 23.66
C TYR A 556 -5.88 8.40 23.43
N ASP A 557 -6.79 9.29 23.02
CA ASP A 557 -6.52 10.71 22.81
C ASP A 557 -6.02 11.41 24.11
N GLU A 558 -6.34 10.87 25.28
CA GLU A 558 -5.94 11.44 26.59
C GLU A 558 -4.53 11.06 27.04
N TYR A 559 -3.99 9.93 26.57
CA TYR A 559 -2.70 9.41 27.04
C TYR A 559 -1.61 9.39 25.96
N PHE A 560 -1.98 9.27 24.69
CA PHE A 560 -1.04 9.00 23.59
C PHE A 560 -0.87 10.14 22.57
N ILE A 561 -1.74 11.17 22.62
CA ILE A 561 -1.58 12.43 21.86
C ILE A 561 -0.85 13.50 22.70
N THR A 562 -1.04 13.53 24.01
CA THR A 562 -0.31 14.42 24.94
C THR A 562 -0.36 13.77 26.33
N PRO A 563 0.75 13.69 27.09
CA PRO A 563 0.71 13.10 28.42
C PRO A 563 -0.19 13.90 29.38
N PRO A 564 -0.94 13.25 30.28
CA PRO A 564 -1.81 13.93 31.23
C PRO A 564 -1.09 14.99 32.06
N THR A 565 -1.71 16.15 32.25
CA THR A 565 -1.20 17.19 33.16
C THR A 565 -1.95 17.11 34.47
N LEU A 566 -1.33 16.53 35.51
CA LEU A 566 -1.93 16.36 36.84
C LEU A 566 -2.17 17.72 37.51
N THR A 567 -3.34 18.30 37.27
CA THR A 567 -3.87 19.46 37.99
C THR A 567 -5.34 19.22 38.31
N LYS A 568 -5.67 19.29 39.62
CA LYS A 568 -6.98 19.01 40.25
C LYS A 568 -7.30 17.51 40.44
N THR A 569 -7.16 17.06 41.68
CA THR A 569 -8.10 16.10 42.30
C THR A 569 -9.46 16.77 42.56
N ALA A 570 -10.50 16.00 42.86
CA ALA A 570 -11.85 16.51 43.07
C ALA A 570 -12.05 17.24 44.42
N ASP A 571 -11.19 16.99 45.40
CA ASP A 571 -11.22 17.62 46.73
C ASP A 571 -10.20 18.77 46.80
N GLY A 572 -10.64 19.92 47.34
CA GLY A 572 -10.09 21.25 47.04
C GLY A 572 -8.78 21.68 47.71
N GLU A 573 -7.96 20.77 48.23
CA GLU A 573 -6.66 21.10 48.86
C GLU A 573 -5.55 20.15 48.36
N GLY A 574 -4.57 20.70 47.63
CA GLY A 574 -3.40 19.97 47.12
C GLY A 574 -2.36 20.95 46.53
N ASP A 575 -1.07 20.73 46.82
CA ASP A 575 0.00 21.65 46.44
C ASP A 575 0.40 21.51 44.95
N GLY A 576 0.85 22.62 44.35
CA GLY A 576 1.00 22.81 42.90
C GLY A 576 2.23 22.16 42.26
N SER A 577 2.59 20.95 42.67
CA SER A 577 3.69 20.18 42.08
C SER A 577 3.25 19.47 40.80
N ALA A 578 4.03 19.61 39.72
CA ALA A 578 3.81 18.87 38.48
C ALA A 578 4.38 17.45 38.61
N ALA A 579 3.59 16.45 38.26
CA ALA A 579 4.02 15.06 38.18
C ALA A 579 4.61 14.74 36.80
N ASP A 580 5.76 14.08 36.78
CA ASP A 580 6.41 13.58 35.56
C ASP A 580 5.98 12.13 35.31
N PHE A 581 5.58 11.79 34.08
CA PHE A 581 4.96 10.50 33.76
C PHE A 581 5.94 9.49 33.13
N PHE A 582 5.80 8.23 33.53
CA PHE A 582 6.55 7.08 33.02
C PHE A 582 5.59 5.96 32.58
N TYR A 583 5.72 5.48 31.33
CA TYR A 583 4.76 4.55 30.73
C TYR A 583 5.32 3.12 30.63
N LEU A 584 4.58 2.17 31.18
CA LEU A 584 4.85 0.73 31.12
C LEU A 584 3.75 0.02 30.33
N PHE A 585 4.13 -0.89 29.44
CA PHE A 585 3.19 -1.66 28.64
C PHE A 585 3.36 -3.16 28.90
N LEU A 586 2.30 -3.82 29.39
CA LEU A 586 2.26 -5.24 29.71
C LEU A 586 1.28 -5.94 28.75
N ILE A 587 1.77 -6.27 27.55
CA ILE A 587 0.92 -6.57 26.38
C ILE A 587 0.93 -8.06 26.02
N PRO A 588 -0.20 -8.77 26.13
CA PRO A 588 -0.35 -10.10 25.55
C PRO A 588 -0.52 -10.01 24.03
N SER A 589 -0.08 -11.02 23.29
CA SER A 589 -0.28 -11.08 21.84
C SER A 589 -1.54 -11.88 21.48
N TYR A 590 -2.36 -11.37 20.56
CA TYR A 590 -3.62 -12.00 20.11
C TYR A 590 -3.68 -12.26 18.60
N ASN A 591 -3.99 -13.50 18.22
CA ASN A 591 -4.09 -13.96 16.82
C ASN A 591 -5.51 -13.78 16.24
N ILE A 592 -6.15 -12.65 16.58
CA ILE A 592 -7.47 -12.19 16.16
C ILE A 592 -7.50 -10.67 16.25
N ASP A 593 -8.36 -10.01 15.47
CA ASP A 593 -8.62 -8.56 15.59
C ASP A 593 -8.96 -8.22 17.05
N SER A 594 -8.10 -7.45 17.71
CA SER A 594 -8.13 -7.23 19.15
C SER A 594 -7.92 -5.76 19.51
N ILE A 595 -8.09 -5.43 20.79
CA ILE A 595 -7.89 -4.08 21.30
C ILE A 595 -6.44 -3.57 21.09
N ASN A 596 -5.47 -4.48 21.03
CA ASN A 596 -4.08 -4.14 20.71
C ASN A 596 -3.92 -3.65 19.27
N ASP A 597 -4.73 -4.16 18.34
CA ASP A 597 -4.67 -3.79 16.93
C ASP A 597 -5.33 -2.43 16.70
N THR A 598 -6.47 -2.17 17.37
CA THR A 598 -7.08 -0.85 17.47
C THR A 598 -6.12 0.19 18.07
N PHE A 599 -5.39 -0.19 19.13
CA PHE A 599 -4.37 0.67 19.74
C PHE A 599 -3.17 0.90 18.82
N LEU A 600 -2.70 -0.14 18.12
CA LEU A 600 -1.64 -0.02 17.12
C LEU A 600 -2.03 0.84 15.92
N GLU A 601 -3.27 0.73 15.44
CA GLU A 601 -3.80 1.60 14.40
C GLU A 601 -3.87 3.05 14.90
N HIS A 602 -4.30 3.30 16.15
CA HIS A 602 -4.24 4.64 16.76
C HIS A 602 -2.80 5.18 16.87
N LEU A 603 -1.81 4.41 17.32
CA LEU A 603 -0.41 4.87 17.36
C LEU A 603 0.15 5.17 15.97
N LYS A 604 -0.24 4.39 14.95
CA LYS A 604 0.11 4.63 13.54
C LYS A 604 -0.55 5.88 12.99
N GLU A 605 -1.86 6.06 13.23
CA GLU A 605 -2.57 7.29 12.91
C GLU A 605 -1.91 8.48 13.60
N THR A 606 -1.63 8.44 14.90
CA THR A 606 -1.01 9.55 15.66
C THR A 606 0.38 9.93 15.13
N HIS A 607 1.19 8.99 14.62
CA HIS A 607 2.49 9.32 14.02
C HIS A 607 2.38 9.87 12.58
N HIS A 608 1.48 9.33 11.77
CA HIS A 608 1.29 9.77 10.38
C HIS A 608 0.32 10.96 10.24
N ASP A 609 -0.42 11.28 11.29
CA ASP A 609 -1.27 12.46 11.38
C ASP A 609 -0.42 13.72 11.56
N PHE A 610 -0.06 14.30 10.42
CA PHE A 610 0.57 15.61 10.26
C PHE A 610 0.03 16.74 11.17
N ARG A 611 -1.12 16.61 11.84
CA ARG A 611 -1.62 17.55 12.87
C ARG A 611 -0.81 17.54 14.16
N ILE A 612 -0.33 16.37 14.55
CA ILE A 612 0.34 16.10 15.80
C ILE A 612 1.85 16.25 15.54
N ASP A 613 2.63 16.71 16.52
CA ASP A 613 4.09 16.70 16.37
C ASP A 613 4.57 15.25 16.20
N THR A 614 5.58 15.01 15.36
CA THR A 614 6.00 13.63 14.99
C THR A 614 6.48 12.78 16.17
N ALA A 615 6.78 13.42 17.30
CA ALA A 615 7.13 12.84 18.59
C ALA A 615 6.37 13.55 19.74
N PRO A 616 5.04 13.39 19.88
CA PRO A 616 4.23 14.21 20.77
C PRO A 616 4.36 13.79 22.25
N LEU A 617 4.84 12.57 22.49
CA LEU A 617 5.12 12.03 23.83
C LEU A 617 6.56 12.31 24.29
N THR A 618 7.29 13.17 23.59
CA THR A 618 8.58 13.73 24.04
C THR A 618 8.57 14.29 25.47
N PRO A 619 7.46 14.84 26.03
CA PRO A 619 7.45 15.27 27.44
C PRO A 619 7.47 14.15 28.49
N LEU A 620 7.27 12.87 28.13
CA LEU A 620 7.41 11.76 29.08
C LEU A 620 8.85 11.65 29.62
N ILE A 621 9.01 11.03 30.79
CA ILE A 621 10.33 10.56 31.27
C ILE A 621 10.89 9.58 30.24
N GLY A 622 10.11 8.55 29.96
CA GLY A 622 10.38 7.51 28.97
C GLY A 622 9.30 6.42 29.03
N TYR A 623 9.48 5.37 28.24
CA TYR A 623 8.60 4.20 28.24
C TYR A 623 9.39 2.89 28.19
N SER A 624 8.79 1.79 28.64
CA SER A 624 9.30 0.42 28.45
C SER A 624 8.15 -0.56 28.16
N VAL A 625 8.41 -1.58 27.34
CA VAL A 625 7.39 -2.56 26.91
C VAL A 625 7.81 -3.99 27.29
N PHE A 626 6.86 -4.81 27.76
CA PHE A 626 7.01 -6.25 27.95
C PHE A 626 5.89 -6.99 27.22
N GLY A 627 6.27 -7.95 26.36
CA GLY A 627 5.35 -8.81 25.63
C GLY A 627 5.12 -10.15 26.30
N PHE A 628 3.86 -10.55 26.46
CA PHE A 628 3.46 -11.93 26.76
C PHE A 628 3.07 -12.65 25.47
N GLY A 629 3.89 -13.60 25.05
CA GLY A 629 3.63 -14.47 23.90
C GLY A 629 3.27 -15.89 24.34
N ASP A 630 2.88 -16.73 23.39
CA ASP A 630 2.81 -18.19 23.55
C ASP A 630 3.62 -18.80 22.40
N LYS A 631 4.83 -19.29 22.66
CA LYS A 631 5.74 -19.77 21.60
C LYS A 631 5.16 -20.94 20.79
N GLU A 632 4.17 -21.66 21.32
CA GLU A 632 3.50 -22.77 20.64
C GLU A 632 2.12 -22.39 20.08
N GLY A 633 1.64 -21.17 20.37
CA GLY A 633 0.27 -20.73 20.08
C GLY A 633 0.05 -20.13 18.69
N TRP A 634 1.13 -19.94 17.93
CA TRP A 634 1.17 -19.08 16.74
C TRP A 634 1.68 -19.80 15.47
N PRO A 635 1.49 -19.18 14.28
CA PRO A 635 2.01 -19.67 13.01
C PRO A 635 3.54 -19.87 13.03
N THR A 636 4.28 -18.77 13.11
CA THR A 636 5.73 -18.67 13.32
C THR A 636 5.99 -18.08 14.69
N GLU A 637 7.24 -18.17 15.17
CA GLU A 637 7.70 -17.31 16.26
C GLU A 637 7.76 -15.83 15.82
N GLU A 638 8.01 -15.55 14.53
CA GLU A 638 8.22 -14.19 14.03
C GLU A 638 6.94 -13.36 13.83
N GLU A 639 5.86 -13.95 13.30
CA GLU A 639 4.53 -13.31 13.11
C GLU A 639 3.73 -13.21 14.42
N GLY A 640 4.08 -14.00 15.43
CA GLY A 640 3.22 -14.21 16.61
C GLY A 640 3.83 -14.01 17.98
N PHE A 641 5.12 -14.34 18.20
CA PHE A 641 5.70 -14.19 19.53
C PHE A 641 5.97 -12.71 19.83
N CYS A 642 5.15 -12.14 20.69
CA CYS A 642 5.26 -10.75 21.17
C CYS A 642 5.16 -9.69 20.07
N THR A 643 4.50 -9.97 18.94
CA THR A 643 4.47 -9.06 17.77
C THR A 643 3.72 -7.77 18.00
N GLN A 644 2.58 -7.81 18.68
CA GLN A 644 1.88 -6.58 19.07
C GLN A 644 2.72 -5.72 20.02
N ALA A 645 3.52 -6.34 20.92
CA ALA A 645 4.46 -5.63 21.77
C ALA A 645 5.65 -5.02 20.99
N LYS A 646 6.23 -5.75 20.02
CA LYS A 646 7.28 -5.24 19.11
C LYS A 646 6.81 -4.03 18.30
N GLU A 647 5.60 -4.08 17.75
CA GLU A 647 5.05 -2.93 17.02
C GLU A 647 4.72 -1.75 17.97
N ILE A 648 4.15 -1.98 19.16
CA ILE A 648 3.91 -0.89 20.13
C ILE A 648 5.24 -0.21 20.49
N ASP A 649 6.28 -0.99 20.78
CA ASP A 649 7.62 -0.50 21.09
C ASP A 649 8.24 0.34 19.94
N LYS A 650 8.04 -0.09 18.69
CA LYS A 650 8.46 0.64 17.48
C LYS A 650 7.73 1.97 17.30
N TRP A 651 6.41 2.02 17.49
CA TRP A 651 5.64 3.27 17.33
C TRP A 651 5.81 4.20 18.53
N MET A 652 5.92 3.67 19.75
CA MET A 652 6.28 4.43 20.94
C MET A 652 7.71 5.00 20.86
N ALA A 653 8.67 4.32 20.23
CA ALA A 653 10.00 4.88 19.96
C ALA A 653 9.93 6.14 19.07
N LYS A 654 9.07 6.13 18.04
CA LYS A 654 8.84 7.31 17.20
C LYS A 654 8.12 8.42 17.98
N LEU A 655 7.02 8.08 18.65
CA LEU A 655 6.16 9.04 19.36
C LEU A 655 6.81 9.68 20.61
N SER A 656 7.72 8.99 21.31
CA SER A 656 8.40 9.54 22.50
C SER A 656 9.71 10.27 22.20
N GLY A 657 10.08 10.43 20.93
CA GLY A 657 11.36 11.06 20.55
C GLY A 657 12.56 10.16 20.88
N ARG A 658 12.43 8.85 20.63
CA ARG A 658 13.41 7.80 20.93
C ARG A 658 13.71 7.57 22.42
N LYS A 659 12.87 8.07 23.34
CA LYS A 659 12.98 7.89 24.81
C LYS A 659 12.54 6.49 25.32
N ARG A 660 13.18 5.42 24.84
CA ARG A 660 13.04 4.07 25.46
C ARG A 660 13.89 4.02 26.72
N ALA A 661 13.30 3.62 27.85
CA ALA A 661 13.97 3.64 29.15
C ALA A 661 14.67 2.31 29.49
N PHE A 662 14.01 1.18 29.26
CA PHE A 662 14.58 -0.16 29.38
C PHE A 662 14.23 -0.99 28.13
N PRO A 663 15.08 -1.95 27.70
CA PRO A 663 14.83 -2.73 26.48
C PRO A 663 13.50 -3.52 26.51
N LEU A 664 12.96 -3.77 25.31
CA LEU A 664 11.75 -4.58 25.09
C LEU A 664 11.92 -5.98 25.71
N GLY A 665 11.07 -6.30 26.68
CA GLY A 665 11.05 -7.59 27.36
C GLY A 665 10.11 -8.59 26.68
N PHE A 666 10.41 -9.88 26.81
CA PHE A 666 9.58 -10.97 26.31
C PHE A 666 9.44 -12.08 27.35
N GLY A 667 8.24 -12.65 27.49
CA GLY A 667 7.97 -13.82 28.30
C GLY A 667 7.06 -14.81 27.58
N ASP A 668 7.36 -16.11 27.69
CA ASP A 668 6.48 -17.16 27.20
C ASP A 668 5.45 -17.55 28.27
N SER A 669 4.17 -17.36 27.95
CA SER A 669 3.03 -17.42 28.88
C SER A 669 2.80 -18.82 29.49
N LYS A 670 3.40 -19.87 28.92
CA LYS A 670 3.32 -21.24 29.41
C LYS A 670 4.50 -21.66 30.26
N SER A 671 5.71 -21.16 29.97
CA SER A 671 6.95 -21.69 30.53
C SER A 671 7.70 -20.72 31.46
N ASP A 672 7.92 -19.47 31.08
CA ASP A 672 8.89 -18.60 31.76
C ASP A 672 8.45 -17.14 32.01
N ALA A 673 7.29 -16.72 31.51
CA ALA A 673 6.88 -15.31 31.51
C ALA A 673 6.98 -14.62 32.88
N MET A 674 6.56 -15.28 33.97
CA MET A 674 6.63 -14.69 35.32
C MET A 674 8.06 -14.54 35.85
N VAL A 675 9.01 -15.32 35.34
CA VAL A 675 10.45 -15.21 35.70
C VAL A 675 11.10 -14.12 34.87
N ARG A 676 10.83 -14.08 33.56
CA ARG A 676 11.31 -13.01 32.66
C ARG A 676 10.75 -11.64 33.05
N LEU A 677 9.49 -11.57 33.46
CA LEU A 677 8.85 -10.33 33.95
C LEU A 677 9.52 -9.82 35.23
N ALA A 678 9.91 -10.70 36.15
CA ALA A 678 10.65 -10.32 37.35
C ALA A 678 12.06 -9.79 37.01
N GLU A 679 12.82 -10.53 36.20
CA GLU A 679 14.16 -10.10 35.74
C GLU A 679 14.14 -8.78 34.95
N TRP A 680 13.07 -8.52 34.21
CA TRP A 680 12.84 -7.25 33.51
C TRP A 680 12.41 -6.12 34.47
N SER A 681 11.60 -6.45 35.48
CA SER A 681 11.18 -5.50 36.53
C SER A 681 12.35 -4.94 37.32
N ASP A 682 13.32 -5.79 37.68
CA ASP A 682 14.53 -5.37 38.41
C ASP A 682 15.28 -4.26 37.63
N GLY A 683 15.41 -4.42 36.31
CA GLY A 683 16.06 -3.44 35.43
C GLY A 683 15.25 -2.17 35.21
N VAL A 684 13.91 -2.24 35.18
CA VAL A 684 13.04 -1.06 35.15
C VAL A 684 13.18 -0.25 36.45
N VAL A 685 13.26 -0.92 37.61
CA VAL A 685 13.49 -0.25 38.90
C VAL A 685 14.88 0.37 38.96
N GLU A 686 15.92 -0.31 38.47
CA GLU A 686 17.29 0.24 38.37
C GLU A 686 17.33 1.52 37.51
N VAL A 687 16.62 1.56 36.37
CA VAL A 687 16.53 2.78 35.53
C VAL A 687 15.76 3.90 36.21
N LEU A 688 14.69 3.61 36.95
CA LEU A 688 13.93 4.63 37.69
C LEU A 688 14.72 5.19 38.87
N ASP A 689 15.50 4.37 39.57
CA ASP A 689 16.43 4.81 40.61
C ASP A 689 17.54 5.70 40.02
N ILE A 690 18.19 5.27 38.93
CA ILE A 690 19.18 6.09 38.21
C ILE A 690 18.58 7.44 37.80
N PHE A 691 17.39 7.46 37.20
CA PHE A 691 16.72 8.71 36.80
C PHE A 691 16.43 9.61 38.01
N SER A 692 16.04 9.06 39.17
CA SER A 692 15.83 9.82 40.40
C SER A 692 17.11 10.50 40.93
N GLN A 693 18.28 9.92 40.64
CA GLN A 693 19.59 10.42 41.05
C GLN A 693 20.23 11.41 40.04
N THR A 694 19.93 11.27 38.75
CA THR A 694 20.55 12.05 37.66
C THR A 694 19.65 13.13 37.05
N GLY A 695 18.33 13.00 37.16
CA GLY A 695 17.34 13.82 36.45
C GLY A 695 17.34 13.61 34.92
N SER A 696 17.97 12.54 34.42
CA SER A 696 18.08 12.23 32.98
C SER A 696 18.48 10.77 32.76
N LEU A 697 17.89 10.11 31.76
CA LEU A 697 18.26 8.73 31.40
C LEU A 697 19.68 8.62 30.78
N GLY A 698 20.34 9.74 30.52
CA GLY A 698 21.70 9.79 29.97
C GLY A 698 21.77 9.46 28.48
N GLU A 699 22.98 9.14 28.01
CA GLU A 699 23.14 8.31 26.81
C GLU A 699 22.80 6.87 27.25
N GLY A 700 21.69 6.35 26.74
CA GLY A 700 21.10 5.10 27.24
C GLY A 700 21.94 3.84 26.98
N VAL A 701 21.49 2.71 27.55
CA VAL A 701 22.15 1.40 27.40
C VAL A 701 22.31 1.08 25.90
N PRO A 702 23.48 0.64 25.42
CA PRO A 702 23.67 0.28 24.00
C PRO A 702 22.59 -0.70 23.51
N GLY A 703 21.76 -0.25 22.56
CA GLY A 703 20.51 -0.90 22.14
C GLY A 703 19.23 -0.11 22.46
N SER A 704 19.24 0.89 23.34
CA SER A 704 18.15 1.85 23.51
C SER A 704 18.31 3.04 22.55
N GLY A 705 17.98 2.82 21.27
CA GLY A 705 17.89 3.90 20.27
C GLY A 705 19.02 4.00 19.24
N ASP A 706 19.68 2.89 18.90
CA ASP A 706 20.57 2.86 17.72
C ASP A 706 19.77 3.09 16.41
N PRO A 707 20.29 3.83 15.40
CA PRO A 707 19.50 4.23 14.22
C PRO A 707 19.01 3.07 13.34
N THR A 708 19.69 1.92 13.40
CA THR A 708 19.54 0.79 12.46
C THR A 708 18.22 0.03 12.52
N GLU A 709 17.31 0.32 13.47
CA GLU A 709 15.96 -0.27 13.49
C GLU A 709 14.84 0.70 13.03
N SER A 710 15.14 1.96 12.69
CA SER A 710 14.11 2.96 12.35
C SER A 710 14.27 3.72 11.03
N ASP A 711 15.46 3.73 10.42
CA ASP A 711 15.82 4.70 9.37
C ASP A 711 15.85 4.13 7.93
N ASP A 712 15.37 2.90 7.70
CA ASP A 712 15.15 2.32 6.36
C ASP A 712 13.88 2.90 5.70
N GLU A 713 13.96 4.15 5.21
CA GLU A 713 12.86 4.80 4.48
C GLU A 713 12.79 4.39 3.00
N GLU A 714 11.58 4.12 2.50
CA GLU A 714 11.28 4.13 1.06
C GLU A 714 10.92 5.55 0.62
N ALA A 715 11.55 6.01 -0.47
CA ALA A 715 11.26 7.31 -1.07
C ALA A 715 10.28 7.14 -2.24
N ASP A 716 9.24 7.98 -2.28
CA ASP A 716 8.26 8.06 -3.37
C ASP A 716 8.88 8.56 -4.68
N ASP A 717 8.34 8.11 -5.82
CA ASP A 717 8.53 8.73 -7.15
C ASP A 717 7.37 8.29 -8.09
N GLU A 718 6.18 8.89 -7.93
CA GLU A 718 5.07 8.83 -8.92
C GLU A 718 4.73 10.24 -9.45
N ASP A 719 5.21 10.56 -10.65
CA ASP A 719 4.70 11.65 -11.50
C ASP A 719 4.81 11.26 -13.00
N ALA A 720 3.94 11.85 -13.84
CA ALA A 720 3.55 11.46 -15.22
C ALA A 720 2.60 10.24 -15.28
N GLU A 721 1.27 10.42 -15.42
CA GLU A 721 0.52 10.78 -16.65
C GLU A 721 0.47 9.63 -17.67
N TYR A 722 -0.68 9.09 -18.12
CA TYR A 722 -1.96 9.68 -18.56
C TYR A 722 -1.85 10.63 -19.78
N GLU A 723 -1.62 10.04 -20.96
CA GLU A 723 -2.29 10.49 -22.19
C GLU A 723 -3.43 9.51 -22.53
N ASP A 724 -4.52 10.03 -23.08
CA ASP A 724 -5.72 9.30 -23.54
C ASP A 724 -6.16 9.95 -24.88
N ASP A 725 -6.59 9.16 -25.86
CA ASP A 725 -6.64 9.57 -27.28
C ASP A 725 -7.69 10.66 -27.61
N GLU A 726 -7.29 11.79 -28.25
CA GLU A 726 -8.14 12.49 -29.24
C GLU A 726 -7.37 13.01 -30.47
N VAL A 727 -7.41 12.19 -31.53
CA VAL A 727 -7.55 12.52 -32.98
C VAL A 727 -6.72 13.68 -33.60
N LEU A 728 -5.79 13.28 -34.47
CA LEU A 728 -5.07 14.09 -35.47
C LEU A 728 -5.89 15.11 -36.29
N PHE A 729 -5.30 16.29 -36.51
CA PHE A 729 -5.26 16.97 -37.82
C PHE A 729 -3.89 17.66 -38.03
N SER A 730 -3.56 18.00 -39.28
CA SER A 730 -2.24 18.46 -39.77
C SER A 730 -1.95 19.97 -39.48
N GLU A 731 -0.77 20.57 -39.73
CA GLU A 731 0.37 20.22 -40.61
C GLU A 731 1.69 20.97 -40.25
N ASP A 732 2.77 20.69 -40.98
CA ASP A 732 3.99 21.50 -41.23
C ASP A 732 5.08 21.84 -40.15
N ALA A 733 6.15 21.04 -40.23
CA ALA A 733 7.49 21.45 -40.72
C ALA A 733 8.52 22.25 -39.85
N ALA A 734 9.39 21.47 -39.18
CA ALA A 734 10.86 21.46 -39.33
C ALA A 734 11.77 22.67 -38.96
N ARG A 735 12.78 22.39 -38.11
CA ARG A 735 14.23 22.49 -38.47
C ARG A 735 15.21 21.85 -37.45
N SER A 736 16.29 21.25 -37.99
CA SER A 736 17.58 20.77 -37.42
C SER A 736 17.78 20.77 -35.88
N ALA A 737 18.16 19.68 -35.18
CA ALA A 737 19.11 18.57 -35.41
C ALA A 737 20.60 18.88 -35.15
N ASN A 738 21.31 17.88 -34.56
CA ASN A 738 22.63 17.92 -33.89
C ASN A 738 22.63 18.65 -32.53
N VAL A 739 23.41 18.27 -31.50
CA VAL A 739 24.62 17.41 -31.45
C VAL A 739 24.40 16.14 -30.59
N ASN A 740 25.24 15.12 -30.79
CA ASN A 740 25.15 13.80 -30.17
C ASN A 740 26.41 13.50 -29.30
N ARG A 741 26.27 12.63 -28.30
CA ARG A 741 27.33 11.77 -27.70
C ARG A 741 28.46 12.42 -26.88
N LEU A 742 28.42 12.27 -25.55
CA LEU A 742 29.48 11.57 -24.79
C LEU A 742 28.93 10.98 -23.48
N LYS A 743 29.62 9.99 -22.87
CA LYS A 743 29.18 9.33 -21.63
C LYS A 743 30.37 8.77 -20.83
N LYS A 744 30.44 9.13 -19.54
CA LYS A 744 31.19 8.46 -18.43
C LYS A 744 32.73 8.51 -18.47
N THR A 745 33.35 9.11 -17.44
CA THR A 745 34.26 8.49 -16.40
C THR A 745 35.15 9.56 -15.75
N GLY A 746 35.37 9.48 -14.43
CA GLY A 746 36.38 10.28 -13.71
C GLY A 746 36.03 10.51 -12.23
N ILE A 747 37.03 10.52 -11.34
CA ILE A 747 36.94 10.78 -9.89
C ILE A 747 38.23 11.50 -9.48
N ILE A 748 38.11 12.68 -8.83
CA ILE A 748 39.22 13.48 -8.21
C ILE A 748 40.22 14.03 -9.28
N ASP A 749 40.86 15.20 -9.17
CA ASP A 749 40.93 16.28 -8.16
C ASP A 749 40.95 17.64 -8.89
N ASP A 750 40.43 18.74 -8.30
CA ASP A 750 40.97 20.11 -8.43
C ASP A 750 40.14 21.14 -7.62
N VAL A 751 40.78 22.20 -7.12
CA VAL A 751 40.23 23.06 -6.04
C VAL A 751 39.97 24.53 -6.46
N GLU A 752 40.35 24.96 -7.67
CA GLU A 752 40.32 26.39 -8.03
C GLU A 752 39.04 26.88 -8.75
N ASP A 753 38.22 26.01 -9.34
CA ASP A 753 37.02 26.45 -10.11
C ASP A 753 35.78 26.80 -9.25
N LEU A 754 35.76 26.47 -7.96
CA LEU A 754 34.61 26.74 -7.08
C LEU A 754 34.36 28.25 -6.86
N GLY A 755 35.38 29.10 -7.09
CA GLY A 755 35.28 30.54 -6.88
C GLY A 755 34.46 31.30 -7.94
N ARG A 756 34.27 30.73 -9.13
CA ARG A 756 33.74 31.48 -10.29
C ARG A 756 32.21 31.50 -10.37
N ILE A 757 31.56 30.38 -10.01
CA ILE A 757 30.09 30.25 -9.97
C ILE A 757 29.47 31.14 -8.87
N LEU A 758 30.25 31.47 -7.83
CA LEU A 758 29.83 32.32 -6.71
C LEU A 758 29.75 33.83 -7.04
N GLN A 759 30.21 34.28 -8.21
CA GLN A 759 30.10 35.69 -8.62
C GLN A 759 28.91 35.97 -9.54
N GLU A 760 28.53 35.05 -10.43
CA GLU A 760 27.39 35.24 -11.34
C GLU A 760 26.03 35.18 -10.61
N SER A 761 26.00 34.69 -9.37
CA SER A 761 24.80 34.65 -8.51
C SER A 761 24.57 35.92 -7.66
N GLN A 762 25.38 36.98 -7.80
CA GLN A 762 25.25 38.20 -6.98
C GLN A 762 24.60 39.42 -7.65
N GLU A 763 24.38 39.43 -8.97
CA GLU A 763 23.92 40.66 -9.65
C GLU A 763 22.39 40.86 -9.65
N ASP A 764 21.58 39.80 -9.70
CA ASP A 764 20.09 39.90 -9.74
C ASP A 764 19.43 40.27 -8.40
N SER A 765 20.17 40.28 -7.29
CA SER A 765 19.62 40.49 -5.93
C SER A 765 19.32 41.96 -5.55
N LYS A 766 18.89 42.79 -6.51
CA LYS A 766 18.74 44.25 -6.32
C LYS A 766 17.36 44.85 -6.68
N ALA A 767 16.28 44.08 -6.65
CA ALA A 767 14.95 44.61 -6.98
C ALA A 767 13.71 43.96 -6.28
N SER A 768 13.64 43.93 -4.94
CA SER A 768 12.35 44.08 -4.20
C SER A 768 12.54 44.08 -2.68
N THR A 769 11.94 45.04 -1.97
CA THR A 769 11.88 45.06 -0.49
C THR A 769 10.49 44.70 0.02
N THR A 770 10.33 43.48 0.54
CA THR A 770 9.10 43.03 1.22
C THR A 770 9.51 42.22 2.47
N PRO A 771 8.87 42.39 3.65
CA PRO A 771 9.21 41.61 4.85
C PRO A 771 8.84 40.12 4.70
N ALA A 772 9.57 39.24 5.39
CA ALA A 772 9.22 37.83 5.50
C ALA A 772 7.93 37.64 6.35
N PRO A 773 7.07 36.65 6.02
CA PRO A 773 5.83 36.41 6.76
C PRO A 773 6.12 35.89 8.18
N ILE A 774 5.29 36.31 9.13
CA ILE A 774 5.39 35.96 10.56
C ILE A 774 4.33 34.91 10.88
N ALA A 775 4.73 33.82 11.56
CA ALA A 775 3.77 32.86 12.12
C ALA A 775 3.06 33.49 13.34
N VAL A 776 1.72 33.44 13.34
CA VAL A 776 0.89 34.06 14.40
C VAL A 776 0.31 32.97 15.29
N ASP A 777 0.84 32.88 16.52
CA ASP A 777 0.23 32.10 17.59
C ASP A 777 -0.91 32.92 18.24
N PHE A 778 -2.07 32.29 18.42
CA PHE A 778 -3.28 32.89 19.00
C PHE A 778 -3.63 32.30 20.38
N THR A 779 -2.77 31.46 20.97
CA THR A 779 -3.07 30.73 22.22
C THR A 779 -2.72 31.50 23.50
N SER A 780 -1.95 32.59 23.42
CA SER A 780 -1.61 33.44 24.56
C SER A 780 -2.69 34.48 24.88
N TYR A 781 -3.53 34.21 25.89
CA TYR A 781 -4.49 35.16 26.45
C TYR A 781 -3.80 36.27 27.25
N ASP A 782 -3.34 37.33 26.57
CA ASP A 782 -2.46 38.33 27.18
C ASP A 782 -3.21 39.41 28.01
N GLY A 783 -2.95 39.43 29.32
CA GLY A 783 -3.69 40.25 30.30
C GLY A 783 -3.13 41.66 30.50
N THR A 784 -3.77 42.66 29.89
CA THR A 784 -3.80 44.09 30.32
C THR A 784 -2.51 44.71 30.90
N GLY A 785 -1.54 45.00 30.02
CA GLY A 785 -0.88 46.32 29.92
C GLY A 785 -0.02 46.90 31.06
N LYS A 786 1.25 47.20 30.74
CA LYS A 786 1.99 48.36 31.28
C LYS A 786 3.14 48.79 30.35
N GLY A 787 3.53 50.07 30.44
CA GLY A 787 4.44 50.74 29.50
C GLY A 787 5.93 50.39 29.63
N PRO A 788 6.77 50.90 28.72
CA PRO A 788 8.10 50.35 28.42
C PRO A 788 9.20 50.73 29.44
N ARG A 789 10.19 49.84 29.57
CA ARG A 789 11.50 50.14 30.19
C ARG A 789 12.65 49.76 29.24
N ARG A 790 13.77 50.48 29.37
CA ARG A 790 14.91 50.45 28.43
C ARG A 790 15.65 49.11 28.42
N ALA A 791 16.19 48.77 27.26
CA ALA A 791 16.96 47.55 27.03
C ALA A 791 18.29 47.51 27.81
N GLY A 792 18.55 46.37 28.47
CA GLY A 792 19.90 45.94 28.84
C GLY A 792 20.48 45.07 27.72
N ARG A 793 21.72 45.34 27.30
CA ARG A 793 22.35 44.68 26.14
C ARG A 793 22.93 43.32 26.52
N GLY A 794 22.23 42.24 26.20
CA GLY A 794 22.72 40.86 26.33
C GLY A 794 22.32 40.03 25.11
N THR A 795 23.31 39.51 24.37
CA THR A 795 23.10 38.71 23.16
C THR A 795 22.67 37.29 23.51
N LYS A 796 21.37 36.99 23.42
CA LYS A 796 20.90 35.61 23.25
C LYS A 796 21.06 35.19 21.79
N ALA A 797 21.37 33.92 21.55
CA ALA A 797 21.31 33.34 20.22
C ALA A 797 19.86 33.37 19.69
N ALA A 798 19.69 33.58 18.39
CA ALA A 798 18.40 33.40 17.74
C ALA A 798 18.07 31.89 17.65
N PRO A 799 16.80 31.49 17.81
CA PRO A 799 16.37 30.14 17.43
C PRO A 799 16.59 29.94 15.92
N ALA A 800 16.82 28.70 15.50
CA ALA A 800 16.86 28.37 14.08
C ALA A 800 15.49 28.67 13.42
N PRO A 801 15.46 29.15 12.16
CA PRO A 801 14.21 29.46 11.49
C PRO A 801 13.39 28.18 11.26
N THR A 802 12.21 28.12 11.87
CA THR A 802 11.22 27.07 11.59
C THR A 802 10.75 27.19 10.13
N ILE A 803 11.02 26.16 9.33
CA ILE A 803 10.56 26.10 7.94
C ILE A 803 9.05 25.83 7.96
N VAL A 804 8.27 26.91 7.87
CA VAL A 804 6.80 26.85 7.81
C VAL A 804 6.38 26.14 6.52
N ARG A 805 5.63 25.04 6.65
CA ARG A 805 5.19 24.22 5.51
C ARG A 805 3.94 24.81 4.84
N GLU A 806 3.81 24.60 3.53
CA GLU A 806 2.56 24.85 2.80
C GLU A 806 1.42 23.95 3.31
N MET A 807 0.17 24.37 3.17
CA MET A 807 -0.98 23.57 3.63
C MET A 807 -1.30 22.42 2.68
N VAL A 808 -1.19 22.66 1.38
CA VAL A 808 -1.35 21.67 0.30
C VAL A 808 -0.29 21.96 -0.77
N ALA A 809 0.94 21.48 -0.51
CA ALA A 809 2.06 21.56 -1.45
C ALA A 809 1.76 20.82 -2.77
N LYS A 810 2.32 21.28 -3.89
CA LYS A 810 1.89 20.86 -5.25
C LYS A 810 2.20 19.40 -5.61
N ASP A 811 3.29 18.90 -5.06
CA ASP A 811 3.74 17.51 -5.05
C ASP A 811 2.81 16.57 -4.25
N SER A 812 2.15 17.10 -3.21
CA SER A 812 1.41 16.27 -2.25
C SER A 812 0.28 15.42 -2.89
N PRO A 813 0.03 14.20 -2.37
CA PRO A 813 -1.13 13.39 -2.76
C PRO A 813 -2.47 14.13 -2.60
N THR A 814 -2.56 15.04 -1.63
CA THR A 814 -3.71 15.92 -1.43
C THR A 814 -3.91 16.86 -2.62
N TYR A 815 -2.86 17.53 -3.12
CA TYR A 815 -2.95 18.39 -4.31
C TYR A 815 -3.39 17.61 -5.54
N LYS A 816 -2.75 16.46 -5.79
CA LYS A 816 -3.09 15.53 -6.88
C LYS A 816 -4.57 15.10 -6.78
N SER A 817 -5.06 14.74 -5.59
CA SER A 817 -6.44 14.34 -5.32
C SER A 817 -7.46 15.49 -5.47
N LEU A 818 -7.19 16.70 -4.95
CA LEU A 818 -8.06 17.87 -5.14
C LEU A 818 -8.19 18.22 -6.63
N THR A 819 -7.07 18.23 -7.35
CA THR A 819 -7.00 18.56 -8.79
C THR A 819 -7.76 17.54 -9.64
N LYS A 820 -7.57 16.23 -9.40
CA LYS A 820 -8.35 15.15 -10.04
C LYS A 820 -9.86 15.27 -9.78
N GLN A 821 -10.25 15.87 -8.65
CA GLN A 821 -11.64 16.16 -8.32
C GLN A 821 -12.14 17.51 -8.87
N GLY A 822 -11.40 18.17 -9.76
CA GLY A 822 -11.81 19.36 -10.51
C GLY A 822 -11.61 20.71 -9.80
N TYR A 823 -10.91 20.72 -8.65
CA TYR A 823 -10.51 21.97 -7.98
C TYR A 823 -9.48 22.72 -8.83
N ALA A 824 -9.23 23.99 -8.50
CA ALA A 824 -7.93 24.60 -8.70
C ALA A 824 -7.47 25.11 -7.33
N VAL A 825 -6.34 24.61 -6.85
CA VAL A 825 -5.67 25.13 -5.65
C VAL A 825 -5.07 26.49 -6.01
N VAL A 826 -5.12 27.44 -5.08
CA VAL A 826 -4.62 28.81 -5.24
C VAL A 826 -3.73 29.11 -4.06
N GLY A 827 -2.50 29.57 -4.35
CA GLY A 827 -1.46 29.69 -3.33
C GLY A 827 -1.11 28.33 -2.70
N SER A 828 -0.81 28.35 -1.41
CA SER A 828 -0.44 27.18 -0.60
C SER A 828 -1.63 26.57 0.17
N HIS A 829 -2.75 27.30 0.32
CA HIS A 829 -3.83 26.88 1.23
C HIS A 829 -5.28 27.19 0.78
N SER A 830 -5.49 27.78 -0.40
CA SER A 830 -6.82 28.18 -0.89
C SER A 830 -7.27 27.34 -2.10
N GLY A 831 -8.54 27.43 -2.50
CA GLY A 831 -8.97 26.77 -3.73
C GLY A 831 -10.39 27.10 -4.21
N VAL A 832 -10.60 26.98 -5.51
CA VAL A 832 -11.85 27.33 -6.22
C VAL A 832 -12.35 26.19 -7.11
N LYS A 833 -13.66 26.06 -7.26
CA LYS A 833 -14.30 25.04 -8.10
C LYS A 833 -15.58 25.58 -8.75
N ILE A 834 -16.00 24.94 -9.85
CA ILE A 834 -17.31 25.20 -10.45
C ILE A 834 -18.37 24.37 -9.73
N CYS A 835 -19.40 25.03 -9.20
CA CYS A 835 -20.51 24.37 -8.55
C CYS A 835 -21.27 23.47 -9.54
N ARG A 836 -21.76 22.32 -9.05
CA ARG A 836 -22.63 21.41 -9.84
C ARG A 836 -23.81 22.15 -10.48
N TRP A 837 -24.37 23.14 -9.77
CA TRP A 837 -25.52 23.92 -10.22
C TRP A 837 -25.17 24.99 -11.26
N THR A 838 -23.94 25.51 -11.29
CA THR A 838 -23.45 26.44 -12.34
C THR A 838 -23.58 25.78 -13.73
N LYS A 839 -23.14 24.51 -13.86
CA LYS A 839 -23.26 23.73 -15.11
C LYS A 839 -24.71 23.35 -15.46
N SER A 840 -25.64 23.42 -14.50
CA SER A 840 -27.08 23.21 -14.72
C SER A 840 -27.77 24.50 -15.18
N ALA A 841 -27.57 25.59 -14.45
CA ALA A 841 -28.10 26.92 -14.76
C ALA A 841 -27.64 27.43 -16.13
N LEU A 842 -26.35 27.26 -16.47
CA LEU A 842 -25.81 27.59 -17.81
C LEU A 842 -26.56 26.87 -18.96
N ARG A 843 -27.15 25.70 -18.70
CA ARG A 843 -27.88 24.89 -19.70
C ARG A 843 -29.40 25.03 -19.63
N GLY A 844 -29.93 25.95 -18.81
CA GLY A 844 -31.38 26.11 -18.60
C GLY A 844 -32.05 24.92 -17.90
N ARG A 845 -31.32 24.18 -17.07
CA ARG A 845 -31.77 22.90 -16.45
C ARG A 845 -32.11 23.00 -14.96
N GLY A 846 -32.19 24.22 -14.43
CA GLY A 846 -32.45 24.54 -13.03
C GLY A 846 -31.21 25.11 -12.33
N SER A 847 -31.43 26.23 -11.63
CA SER A 847 -30.51 26.79 -10.63
C SER A 847 -30.51 25.99 -9.32
N CYS A 848 -29.62 26.33 -8.39
CA CYS A 848 -29.68 25.80 -7.02
C CYS A 848 -30.80 26.45 -6.20
N TYR A 849 -31.18 25.81 -5.10
CA TYR A 849 -32.20 26.28 -4.16
C TYR A 849 -32.00 27.73 -3.66
N LYS A 850 -30.75 28.22 -3.58
CA LYS A 850 -30.46 29.60 -3.18
C LYS A 850 -30.94 30.65 -4.19
N TYR A 851 -31.27 30.25 -5.42
CA TYR A 851 -31.99 31.12 -6.34
C TYR A 851 -33.42 31.37 -5.84
N SER A 852 -34.16 30.31 -5.55
CA SER A 852 -35.53 30.37 -5.00
C SER A 852 -35.58 31.09 -3.65
N PHE A 853 -34.59 30.86 -2.77
CA PHE A 853 -34.58 31.43 -1.42
C PHE A 853 -34.12 32.90 -1.37
N TYR A 854 -33.10 33.27 -2.14
CA TYR A 854 -32.39 34.55 -1.95
C TYR A 854 -32.13 35.34 -3.25
N GLY A 855 -32.42 34.78 -4.43
CA GLY A 855 -32.10 35.39 -5.72
C GLY A 855 -30.70 35.07 -6.27
N ILE A 856 -29.92 34.16 -5.65
CA ILE A 856 -28.54 33.85 -6.09
C ILE A 856 -28.52 33.13 -7.44
N HIS A 857 -28.06 33.82 -8.49
CA HIS A 857 -27.89 33.23 -9.81
C HIS A 857 -26.69 32.25 -9.82
N SER A 858 -26.96 30.95 -9.94
CA SER A 858 -25.94 29.90 -9.77
C SER A 858 -24.85 29.90 -10.84
N HIS A 859 -25.09 30.51 -12.00
CA HIS A 859 -24.09 30.69 -13.06
C HIS A 859 -23.18 31.91 -12.85
N GLN A 860 -23.51 32.82 -11.92
CA GLN A 860 -22.70 33.98 -11.54
C GLN A 860 -22.04 33.82 -10.15
N CYS A 861 -22.02 32.59 -9.63
CA CYS A 861 -21.54 32.24 -8.30
C CYS A 861 -20.19 31.53 -8.35
N MET A 862 -19.18 32.13 -7.72
CA MET A 862 -17.86 31.54 -7.49
C MET A 862 -17.87 30.75 -6.19
N GLU A 863 -17.67 29.43 -6.27
CA GLU A 863 -17.59 28.55 -5.10
C GLU A 863 -16.11 28.32 -4.74
N THR A 864 -15.69 28.81 -3.58
CA THR A 864 -14.28 28.92 -3.20
C THR A 864 -14.06 28.72 -1.70
N THR A 865 -12.81 28.59 -1.28
CA THR A 865 -12.39 28.73 0.12
C THR A 865 -11.01 29.40 0.23
N PRO A 866 -10.77 30.26 1.24
CA PRO A 866 -9.44 30.73 1.61
C PRO A 866 -8.72 29.77 2.58
N SER A 867 -9.36 28.69 3.02
CA SER A 867 -8.75 27.67 3.88
C SER A 867 -9.24 26.27 3.46
N LEU A 868 -8.33 25.42 3.01
CA LEU A 868 -8.62 24.00 2.76
C LEU A 868 -8.73 23.19 4.08
N SER A 869 -8.25 23.75 5.20
CA SER A 869 -8.21 23.11 6.52
C SER A 869 -9.48 23.32 7.32
N CYS A 870 -9.88 22.33 8.13
CA CYS A 870 -11.07 22.35 8.99
C CYS A 870 -10.77 21.92 10.43
N SER A 871 -11.62 22.33 11.39
CA SER A 871 -11.55 21.90 12.79
C SER A 871 -12.55 20.79 13.16
N ASN A 872 -13.30 20.26 12.19
CA ASN A 872 -14.24 19.14 12.33
C ASN A 872 -13.95 18.03 11.30
N LYS A 873 -14.19 16.77 11.66
CA LYS A 873 -14.11 15.57 10.78
C LYS A 873 -15.51 15.00 10.49
N CYS A 874 -16.50 15.83 10.10
CA CYS A 874 -17.91 15.44 10.02
C CYS A 874 -18.17 14.20 9.14
N VAL A 875 -19.05 13.29 9.58
CA VAL A 875 -19.34 12.01 8.90
C VAL A 875 -19.83 12.17 7.46
N PHE A 876 -20.62 13.20 7.19
CA PHE A 876 -21.13 13.52 5.86
C PHE A 876 -20.12 14.34 5.01
N CYS A 877 -18.95 14.68 5.54
CA CYS A 877 -17.92 15.37 4.80
C CYS A 877 -17.24 14.39 3.83
N TRP A 878 -17.58 14.52 2.54
CA TRP A 878 -17.10 13.74 1.38
C TRP A 878 -15.57 13.64 1.16
N ARG A 879 -14.75 14.13 2.10
CA ARG A 879 -13.29 14.24 2.05
C ARG A 879 -12.60 13.72 3.32
N HIS A 880 -13.23 12.77 4.01
CA HIS A 880 -12.60 12.02 5.11
C HIS A 880 -11.18 11.56 4.73
N GLY A 881 -10.22 11.80 5.63
CA GLY A 881 -8.81 11.41 5.47
C GLY A 881 -7.98 12.24 4.49
N THR A 882 -8.59 12.96 3.53
CA THR A 882 -7.83 13.59 2.43
C THR A 882 -7.57 15.09 2.57
N ASN A 883 -8.27 15.78 3.48
CA ASN A 883 -8.07 17.23 3.66
C ASN A 883 -7.08 17.51 4.81
N PRO A 884 -6.35 18.65 4.78
CA PRO A 884 -5.77 19.20 5.98
C PRO A 884 -6.86 19.47 7.03
N VAL A 885 -6.47 19.36 8.29
CA VAL A 885 -7.33 19.58 9.47
C VAL A 885 -6.48 20.23 10.57
N GLY A 886 -7.08 20.97 11.49
CA GLY A 886 -6.36 21.66 12.56
C GLY A 886 -7.21 22.53 13.47
N THR A 887 -6.65 22.86 14.63
CA THR A 887 -7.24 23.73 15.67
C THR A 887 -6.58 25.12 15.72
N SER A 888 -5.33 25.24 15.27
CA SER A 888 -4.56 26.48 15.12
C SER A 888 -3.96 26.62 13.71
N TRP A 889 -3.69 27.85 13.27
CA TRP A 889 -3.01 28.09 12.00
C TRP A 889 -1.49 27.98 12.16
N ARG A 890 -0.87 27.15 11.32
CA ARG A 890 0.57 26.79 11.40
C ARG A 890 1.25 26.63 10.04
N TRP A 891 0.54 26.98 8.97
CA TRP A 891 1.00 26.88 7.60
C TRP A 891 1.41 28.25 7.06
N VAL A 892 2.02 28.28 5.88
CA VAL A 892 2.22 29.52 5.13
C VAL A 892 0.88 30.27 5.04
N VAL A 893 0.91 31.60 5.25
CA VAL A 893 -0.24 32.48 5.06
C VAL A 893 -0.05 33.18 3.72
N ASP A 894 -0.86 32.83 2.73
CA ASP A 894 -0.90 33.52 1.45
C ASP A 894 -1.55 34.90 1.64
N PRO A 895 -1.06 35.98 1.00
CA PRO A 895 -1.68 37.30 1.09
C PRO A 895 -3.05 37.32 0.36
N PRO A 896 -4.05 38.07 0.88
CA PRO A 896 -5.42 38.00 0.36
C PRO A 896 -5.54 38.41 -1.11
N ASP A 897 -4.69 39.33 -1.60
CA ASP A 897 -4.63 39.71 -3.03
C ASP A 897 -4.29 38.54 -3.96
N LEU A 898 -3.37 37.66 -3.55
CA LEU A 898 -2.95 36.48 -4.32
C LEU A 898 -4.11 35.49 -4.42
N ILE A 899 -4.79 35.25 -3.29
CA ILE A 899 -5.96 34.39 -3.23
C ILE A 899 -7.07 34.98 -4.13
N PHE A 900 -7.42 36.25 -3.95
CA PHE A 900 -8.52 36.91 -4.65
C PHE A 900 -8.34 36.89 -6.18
N ASN A 901 -7.18 37.30 -6.67
CA ASN A 901 -6.88 37.29 -8.10
C ASN A 901 -6.79 35.85 -8.65
N GLY A 902 -6.18 34.94 -7.89
CA GLY A 902 -6.04 33.53 -8.28
C GLY A 902 -7.37 32.78 -8.37
N VAL A 903 -8.29 32.97 -7.43
CA VAL A 903 -9.61 32.31 -7.46
C VAL A 903 -10.48 32.86 -8.59
N LYS A 904 -10.46 34.18 -8.83
CA LYS A 904 -11.15 34.82 -9.96
C LYS A 904 -10.63 34.32 -11.31
N ALA A 905 -9.31 34.31 -11.50
CA ALA A 905 -8.69 33.84 -12.75
C ALA A 905 -9.06 32.37 -13.05
N ASN A 906 -8.93 31.49 -12.06
CA ASN A 906 -9.29 30.08 -12.18
C ASN A 906 -10.80 29.87 -12.38
N HIS A 907 -11.66 30.66 -11.74
CA HIS A 907 -13.10 30.62 -11.97
C HIS A 907 -13.43 30.98 -13.42
N TYR A 908 -12.94 32.11 -13.93
CA TYR A 908 -13.17 32.53 -15.32
C TYR A 908 -12.58 31.54 -16.34
N GLN A 909 -11.44 30.91 -16.05
CA GLN A 909 -10.89 29.83 -16.89
C GLN A 909 -11.82 28.60 -16.92
N LYS A 910 -12.33 28.16 -15.76
CA LYS A 910 -13.27 27.03 -15.67
C LYS A 910 -14.68 27.36 -16.19
N ILE A 911 -15.08 28.64 -16.29
CA ILE A 911 -16.27 29.08 -17.04
C ILE A 911 -16.01 29.05 -18.55
N ARG A 912 -14.86 29.55 -19.03
CA ARG A 912 -14.50 29.58 -20.46
C ARG A 912 -14.56 28.20 -21.12
N THR A 913 -14.10 27.14 -20.46
CA THR A 913 -14.15 25.77 -21.00
C THR A 913 -15.58 25.23 -21.16
N LEU A 914 -16.58 25.80 -20.48
CA LEU A 914 -17.98 25.40 -20.65
C LEU A 914 -18.63 25.95 -21.92
N ARG A 915 -17.97 26.86 -22.67
CA ARG A 915 -18.53 27.47 -23.90
C ARG A 915 -18.92 26.46 -24.98
N GLY A 916 -18.18 25.35 -25.10
CA GLY A 916 -18.44 24.29 -26.07
C GLY A 916 -19.44 23.23 -25.60
N VAL A 917 -19.96 23.29 -24.37
CA VAL A 917 -20.81 22.22 -23.82
C VAL A 917 -22.21 22.27 -24.44
N PRO A 918 -22.71 21.16 -25.05
CA PRO A 918 -23.98 21.17 -25.76
C PRO A 918 -25.17 21.68 -24.93
N GLY A 919 -25.89 22.66 -25.47
CA GLY A 919 -27.08 23.25 -24.83
C GLY A 919 -26.79 24.29 -23.74
N VAL A 920 -25.59 24.85 -23.67
CA VAL A 920 -25.35 26.09 -22.89
C VAL A 920 -26.03 27.29 -23.58
N ARG A 921 -26.78 28.11 -22.82
CA ARG A 921 -27.42 29.34 -23.31
C ARG A 921 -26.37 30.45 -23.45
N ALA A 922 -26.27 31.07 -24.62
CA ALA A 922 -25.31 32.13 -24.90
C ALA A 922 -25.48 33.36 -23.97
N GLU A 923 -26.73 33.73 -23.70
CA GLU A 923 -27.17 34.71 -22.70
C GLU A 923 -26.56 34.43 -21.31
N ARG A 924 -26.85 33.26 -20.71
CA ARG A 924 -26.32 32.89 -19.39
C ARG A 924 -24.81 32.69 -19.38
N PHE A 925 -24.20 32.34 -20.51
CA PHE A 925 -22.73 32.30 -20.64
C PHE A 925 -22.12 33.71 -20.60
N ALA A 926 -22.76 34.71 -21.22
CA ALA A 926 -22.34 36.10 -21.12
C ALA A 926 -22.52 36.64 -19.69
N GLU A 927 -23.64 36.32 -19.04
CA GLU A 927 -23.88 36.66 -17.62
C GLU A 927 -22.84 36.02 -16.68
N ALA A 928 -22.44 34.76 -16.93
CA ALA A 928 -21.45 34.03 -16.13
C ALA A 928 -20.01 34.56 -16.26
N MET A 929 -19.73 35.42 -17.25
CA MET A 929 -18.46 36.16 -17.35
C MET A 929 -18.37 37.35 -16.38
N ARG A 930 -19.40 37.58 -15.56
CA ARG A 930 -19.36 38.49 -14.41
C ARG A 930 -19.73 37.73 -13.14
N ILE A 931 -18.76 37.53 -12.25
CA ILE A 931 -19.03 37.03 -10.90
C ILE A 931 -19.87 38.09 -10.16
N ARG A 932 -20.98 37.66 -9.53
CA ARG A 932 -21.83 38.49 -8.66
C ARG A 932 -21.88 37.98 -7.23
N HIS A 933 -21.58 36.69 -7.03
CA HIS A 933 -21.73 36.01 -5.76
C HIS A 933 -20.47 35.18 -5.46
N CYS A 934 -20.02 35.19 -4.20
CA CYS A 934 -18.93 34.37 -3.71
C CYS A 934 -19.41 33.49 -2.56
N ALA A 935 -19.44 32.18 -2.80
CA ALA A 935 -19.77 31.17 -1.81
C ALA A 935 -18.48 30.67 -1.14
N LEU A 936 -18.21 31.20 0.05
CA LEU A 936 -17.13 30.77 0.94
C LEU A 936 -17.63 29.55 1.71
N SER A 937 -17.67 28.41 1.01
CA SER A 937 -18.28 27.17 1.48
C SER A 937 -17.80 25.91 0.75
N LEU A 938 -16.71 25.98 -0.03
CA LEU A 938 -16.32 24.88 -0.92
C LEU A 938 -15.79 23.63 -0.17
N VAL A 939 -14.93 23.86 0.81
CA VAL A 939 -14.25 22.87 1.65
C VAL A 939 -13.48 23.61 2.76
N GLY A 940 -13.12 22.93 3.84
CA GLY A 940 -12.41 23.53 4.98
C GLY A 940 -13.31 24.44 5.81
N GLU A 941 -12.70 25.27 6.63
CA GLU A 941 -13.34 26.30 7.47
C GLU A 941 -12.85 27.69 7.05
N PRO A 942 -13.62 28.45 6.24
CA PRO A 942 -13.23 29.76 5.74
C PRO A 942 -12.88 30.79 6.82
N ILE A 943 -13.51 30.73 8.01
CA ILE A 943 -13.27 31.71 9.07
C ILE A 943 -11.94 31.51 9.79
N PHE A 944 -11.25 30.40 9.51
CA PHE A 944 -9.95 30.05 10.07
C PHE A 944 -8.78 30.79 9.39
N TYR A 945 -9.00 31.40 8.22
CA TYR A 945 -7.98 32.17 7.50
C TYR A 945 -7.74 33.53 8.19
N PRO A 946 -6.49 33.87 8.59
CA PRO A 946 -6.22 35.07 9.39
C PRO A 946 -6.70 36.39 8.76
N HIS A 947 -6.60 36.54 7.43
CA HIS A 947 -6.99 37.77 6.72
C HIS A 947 -8.40 37.70 6.11
N ILE A 948 -9.32 36.94 6.71
CA ILE A 948 -10.69 36.76 6.20
C ILE A 948 -11.44 38.09 6.01
N ASN A 949 -11.29 39.04 6.93
CA ASN A 949 -11.92 40.36 6.83
C ASN A 949 -11.36 41.21 5.67
N GLU A 950 -10.08 41.11 5.36
CA GLU A 950 -9.45 41.79 4.22
C GLU A 950 -9.93 41.19 2.89
N PHE A 951 -9.95 39.85 2.81
CA PHE A 951 -10.46 39.12 1.65
C PHE A 951 -11.96 39.37 1.39
N LEU A 952 -12.76 39.55 2.45
CA LEU A 952 -14.15 40.01 2.34
C LEU A 952 -14.24 41.44 1.79
N GLY A 953 -13.39 42.35 2.25
CA GLY A 953 -13.29 43.71 1.72
C GLY A 953 -12.95 43.74 0.21
N MET A 954 -12.08 42.84 -0.26
CA MET A 954 -11.74 42.70 -1.68
C MET A 954 -12.92 42.17 -2.53
N LEU A 955 -13.75 41.28 -1.98
CA LEU A 955 -14.99 40.85 -2.65
C LEU A 955 -15.99 42.01 -2.76
N HIS A 956 -16.16 42.78 -1.68
CA HIS A 956 -17.14 43.86 -1.62
C HIS A 956 -16.73 45.11 -2.42
N SER A 957 -15.44 45.37 -2.62
CA SER A 957 -14.98 46.48 -3.46
C SER A 957 -15.27 46.28 -4.96
N GLU A 958 -15.51 45.04 -5.41
CA GLU A 958 -15.97 44.69 -6.76
C GLU A 958 -17.49 44.40 -6.85
N ASP A 959 -18.28 44.74 -5.82
CA ASP A 959 -19.72 44.43 -5.71
C ASP A 959 -20.03 42.92 -5.87
N ILE A 960 -19.17 42.04 -5.32
CA ILE A 960 -19.34 40.59 -5.24
C ILE A 960 -19.86 40.20 -3.84
N SER A 961 -21.07 39.64 -3.76
CA SER A 961 -21.75 39.40 -2.48
C SER A 961 -21.19 38.17 -1.77
N SER A 962 -20.92 38.24 -0.46
CA SER A 962 -20.29 37.17 0.30
C SER A 962 -21.27 36.29 1.08
N PHE A 963 -21.13 34.98 0.91
CA PHE A 963 -21.88 33.95 1.63
C PHE A 963 -20.89 33.06 2.38
N LEU A 964 -20.65 33.36 3.65
CA LEU A 964 -19.68 32.64 4.49
C LEU A 964 -20.37 31.55 5.30
N VAL A 965 -19.81 30.34 5.27
CA VAL A 965 -20.24 29.16 6.02
C VAL A 965 -19.17 28.78 7.04
N CYS A 966 -19.57 28.59 8.30
CA CYS A 966 -18.69 28.06 9.35
C CYS A 966 -19.34 26.95 10.20
N ASN A 967 -18.50 26.23 10.95
CA ASN A 967 -18.81 25.05 11.78
C ASN A 967 -18.95 25.34 13.30
N ALA A 968 -19.01 26.62 13.68
CA ALA A 968 -19.13 27.08 15.07
C ALA A 968 -18.01 26.62 16.06
N GLN A 969 -16.79 26.33 15.58
CA GLN A 969 -15.63 26.06 16.47
C GLN A 969 -14.77 27.29 16.80
N HIS A 970 -14.95 28.40 16.06
CA HIS A 970 -14.08 29.59 16.10
C HIS A 970 -14.84 30.84 16.59
N PRO A 971 -15.22 30.92 17.89
CA PRO A 971 -16.07 31.99 18.40
C PRO A 971 -15.42 33.37 18.35
N ASP A 972 -14.12 33.48 18.60
CA ASP A 972 -13.45 34.79 18.64
C ASP A 972 -13.28 35.39 17.23
N GLN A 973 -12.96 34.57 16.25
CA GLN A 973 -12.97 34.92 14.82
C GLN A 973 -14.39 35.22 14.35
N LEU A 974 -15.40 34.47 14.83
CA LEU A 974 -16.80 34.74 14.54
C LEU A 974 -17.26 36.08 15.11
N ALA A 975 -16.83 36.45 16.33
CA ALA A 975 -17.11 37.76 16.91
C ALA A 975 -16.45 38.88 16.09
N ALA A 976 -15.17 38.73 15.74
CA ALA A 976 -14.38 39.70 14.97
C ALA A 976 -14.75 39.79 13.47
N LEU A 977 -15.61 38.92 12.95
CA LEU A 977 -16.03 38.93 11.55
C LEU A 977 -16.79 40.23 11.21
N HIS A 978 -16.30 40.97 10.21
CA HIS A 978 -16.97 42.15 9.63
C HIS A 978 -18.29 41.74 8.91
N HIS A 979 -19.01 42.70 8.32
CA HIS A 979 -20.20 42.40 7.53
C HIS A 979 -19.94 41.35 6.42
N VAL A 980 -20.84 40.38 6.33
CA VAL A 980 -21.04 39.51 5.16
C VAL A 980 -22.47 39.65 4.65
N THR A 981 -22.70 39.42 3.36
CA THR A 981 -24.06 39.58 2.79
C THR A 981 -25.04 38.58 3.43
N GLN A 982 -24.59 37.36 3.73
CA GLN A 982 -25.31 36.41 4.59
C GLN A 982 -24.34 35.43 5.28
N LEU A 983 -24.43 35.32 6.61
CA LEU A 983 -23.63 34.43 7.46
C LEU A 983 -24.38 33.12 7.71
N TYR A 984 -23.70 31.99 7.53
CA TYR A 984 -24.21 30.65 7.75
C TYR A 984 -23.44 29.94 8.86
N VAL A 985 -24.18 29.36 9.81
CA VAL A 985 -23.65 28.39 10.77
C VAL A 985 -24.24 27.02 10.44
N SER A 986 -23.37 26.01 10.32
CA SER A 986 -23.78 24.61 10.21
C SER A 986 -24.22 24.10 11.57
N ILE A 987 -25.44 23.55 11.67
CA ILE A 987 -26.07 23.07 12.89
C ILE A 987 -26.51 21.63 12.61
N ASP A 988 -25.56 20.71 12.64
CA ASP A 988 -25.74 19.34 12.13
C ASP A 988 -26.03 18.30 13.22
N ALA A 989 -26.22 18.74 14.48
CA ALA A 989 -26.68 17.93 15.61
C ALA A 989 -27.38 18.80 16.67
N ALA A 990 -28.35 18.25 17.38
CA ALA A 990 -29.09 18.98 18.43
C ALA A 990 -28.41 19.01 19.81
N ASN A 991 -27.51 18.06 20.11
CA ASN A 991 -26.91 17.87 21.44
C ASN A 991 -25.40 17.52 21.37
N ARG A 992 -24.70 17.56 22.53
CA ARG A 992 -23.25 17.31 22.65
C ARG A 992 -22.80 15.97 22.06
N ASP A 993 -23.54 14.90 22.32
CA ASP A 993 -23.15 13.54 21.95
C ASP A 993 -23.43 13.26 20.48
N SER A 994 -24.57 13.71 19.96
CA SER A 994 -24.85 13.71 18.53
C SER A 994 -23.80 14.56 17.77
N LEU A 995 -23.36 15.70 18.32
CA LEU A 995 -22.32 16.52 17.72
C LEU A 995 -20.93 15.81 17.74
N ARG A 996 -20.54 15.13 18.84
CA ARG A 996 -19.29 14.32 18.87
C ARG A 996 -19.35 13.18 17.84
N LYS A 997 -20.51 12.52 17.67
CA LYS A 997 -20.72 11.41 16.71
C LYS A 997 -20.70 11.88 15.25
N ILE A 998 -21.47 12.92 14.95
CA ILE A 998 -21.73 13.42 13.59
C ILE A 998 -20.61 14.32 13.10
N ASP A 999 -20.23 15.35 13.86
CA ASP A 999 -19.30 16.38 13.39
C ASP A 999 -17.85 16.07 13.72
N ARG A 1000 -17.59 15.23 14.73
CA ARG A 1000 -16.25 14.82 15.17
C ARG A 1000 -15.29 16.03 15.28
N PRO A 1001 -15.64 17.04 16.09
CA PRO A 1001 -14.84 18.23 16.28
C PRO A 1001 -13.51 17.93 16.99
N LEU A 1002 -12.49 18.74 16.73
CA LEU A 1002 -11.12 18.52 17.21
C LEU A 1002 -10.76 19.28 18.49
N HIS A 1003 -11.63 20.20 18.93
CA HIS A 1003 -11.46 20.94 20.17
C HIS A 1003 -12.03 20.13 21.35
N ARG A 1004 -11.31 20.03 22.48
CA ARG A 1004 -11.85 19.36 23.69
C ARG A 1004 -13.06 20.13 24.26
N ASP A 1005 -13.07 21.45 24.09
CA ASP A 1005 -14.12 22.42 24.43
C ASP A 1005 -15.13 22.69 23.29
N PHE A 1006 -15.34 21.72 22.39
CA PHE A 1006 -16.14 21.89 21.16
C PHE A 1006 -17.59 22.34 21.40
N TRP A 1007 -18.23 21.88 22.47
CA TRP A 1007 -19.64 22.17 22.76
C TRP A 1007 -19.78 23.57 23.37
N GLU A 1008 -18.83 23.95 24.21
CA GLU A 1008 -18.71 25.26 24.83
C GLU A 1008 -18.45 26.33 23.75
N ARG A 1009 -17.55 26.03 22.79
CA ARG A 1009 -17.32 26.85 21.57
C ARG A 1009 -18.56 27.00 20.72
N PHE A 1010 -19.23 25.89 20.44
CA PHE A 1010 -20.47 25.86 19.65
C PHE A 1010 -21.55 26.72 20.28
N GLN A 1011 -21.79 26.56 21.58
CA GLN A 1011 -22.76 27.33 22.36
C GLN A 1011 -22.44 28.83 22.37
N ARG A 1012 -21.16 29.22 22.50
CA ARG A 1012 -20.70 30.61 22.42
C ARG A 1012 -20.89 31.21 21.00
N CYS A 1013 -20.70 30.41 19.95
CA CYS A 1013 -21.00 30.85 18.58
C CYS A 1013 -22.50 31.13 18.36
N LEU A 1014 -23.39 30.40 19.03
CA LEU A 1014 -24.84 30.65 18.96
C LEU A 1014 -25.22 31.98 19.61
N GLU A 1015 -24.57 32.35 20.72
CA GLU A 1015 -24.74 33.63 21.40
C GLU A 1015 -24.27 34.79 20.51
N ILE A 1016 -23.09 34.67 19.88
CA ILE A 1016 -22.58 35.65 18.91
C ILE A 1016 -23.52 35.79 17.70
N LEU A 1017 -24.16 34.70 17.26
CA LEU A 1017 -25.14 34.75 16.17
C LEU A 1017 -26.44 35.49 16.59
N ARG A 1018 -26.85 35.35 17.85
CA ARG A 1018 -28.00 36.07 18.47
C ARG A 1018 -27.78 37.58 18.53
N GLU A 1019 -26.54 38.02 18.58
CA GLU A 1019 -26.15 39.43 18.47
C GLU A 1019 -26.04 39.88 17.01
N LYS A 1020 -25.27 39.16 16.17
CA LYS A 1020 -25.04 39.57 14.77
C LYS A 1020 -26.31 39.58 13.90
N ARG A 1021 -27.37 38.86 14.26
CA ARG A 1021 -28.69 38.86 13.56
C ARG A 1021 -29.36 40.24 13.45
N PHE A 1022 -28.91 41.25 14.18
CA PHE A 1022 -29.42 42.62 14.11
C PHE A 1022 -28.66 43.47 13.09
N ARG A 1023 -27.45 43.06 12.70
CA ARG A 1023 -26.61 43.74 11.70
C ARG A 1023 -26.68 43.04 10.35
N GLN A 1024 -26.41 41.73 10.34
CA GLN A 1024 -26.35 40.93 9.11
C GLN A 1024 -27.29 39.73 9.13
N ARG A 1025 -27.67 39.27 7.94
CA ARG A 1025 -28.54 38.10 7.75
C ARG A 1025 -27.84 36.84 8.26
N THR A 1026 -28.40 36.22 9.29
CA THR A 1026 -27.89 34.99 9.91
C THR A 1026 -28.72 33.77 9.54
N VAL A 1027 -28.06 32.66 9.22
CA VAL A 1027 -28.69 31.43 8.75
C VAL A 1027 -28.20 30.24 9.56
N PHE A 1028 -29.12 29.50 10.18
CA PHE A 1028 -28.87 28.12 10.59
C PHE A 1028 -29.02 27.21 9.37
N ARG A 1029 -28.08 26.28 9.16
CA ARG A 1029 -28.21 25.24 8.13
C ARG A 1029 -28.10 23.87 8.77
N LEU A 1030 -29.19 23.10 8.70
CA LEU A 1030 -29.31 21.76 9.28
C LEU A 1030 -29.17 20.72 8.16
N THR A 1031 -28.12 19.90 8.21
CA THR A 1031 -27.94 18.76 7.28
C THR A 1031 -28.57 17.51 7.87
N LEU A 1032 -29.77 17.16 7.41
CA LEU A 1032 -30.51 15.98 7.88
C LEU A 1032 -29.93 14.70 7.30
N VAL A 1033 -29.56 13.78 8.19
CA VAL A 1033 -28.98 12.46 7.95
C VAL A 1033 -29.86 11.42 8.64
N LYS A 1034 -30.49 10.54 7.87
CA LYS A 1034 -31.41 9.52 8.39
C LYS A 1034 -30.67 8.48 9.21
N GLY A 1035 -31.22 8.13 10.38
CA GLY A 1035 -30.58 7.30 11.39
C GLY A 1035 -29.50 8.00 12.23
N PHE A 1036 -29.36 9.33 12.12
CA PHE A 1036 -28.39 10.12 12.90
C PHE A 1036 -29.01 11.33 13.62
N ASN A 1037 -29.79 12.19 12.94
CA ASN A 1037 -30.27 13.47 13.50
C ASN A 1037 -31.69 13.89 13.04
N ILE A 1038 -32.54 12.93 12.67
CA ILE A 1038 -33.93 13.18 12.23
C ILE A 1038 -34.94 12.71 13.30
N GLU A 1039 -34.70 11.53 13.86
CA GLU A 1039 -35.58 10.90 14.85
C GLU A 1039 -35.39 11.58 16.23
N ASP A 1040 -36.50 11.99 16.85
CA ASP A 1040 -36.63 12.66 18.16
C ASP A 1040 -35.82 13.95 18.45
N GLU A 1041 -34.86 14.36 17.59
CA GLU A 1041 -34.04 15.56 17.82
C GLU A 1041 -34.77 16.92 17.62
N VAL A 1042 -35.99 16.94 17.07
CA VAL A 1042 -36.73 18.18 16.72
C VAL A 1042 -36.77 19.21 17.85
N ARG A 1043 -36.96 18.77 19.10
CA ARG A 1043 -36.97 19.64 20.29
C ARG A 1043 -35.62 20.28 20.58
N GLY A 1044 -34.55 19.51 20.49
CA GLY A 1044 -33.20 20.04 20.70
C GLY A 1044 -32.81 21.03 19.61
N TYR A 1045 -33.22 20.82 18.35
CA TYR A 1045 -33.07 21.84 17.31
C TYR A 1045 -33.87 23.11 17.61
N ALA A 1046 -35.09 22.99 18.17
CA ALA A 1046 -35.85 24.15 18.63
C ALA A 1046 -35.15 24.87 19.81
N ASP A 1047 -34.54 24.16 20.76
CA ASP A 1047 -33.74 24.75 21.84
C ASP A 1047 -32.56 25.59 21.30
N LEU A 1048 -31.84 25.08 20.29
CA LEU A 1048 -30.74 25.82 19.64
C LEU A 1048 -31.24 27.05 18.86
N VAL A 1049 -32.41 26.95 18.20
CA VAL A 1049 -33.05 28.08 17.50
C VAL A 1049 -33.53 29.14 18.50
N GLU A 1050 -34.12 28.75 19.62
CA GLU A 1050 -34.54 29.66 20.70
C GLU A 1050 -33.34 30.40 21.31
N LYS A 1051 -32.18 29.74 21.40
CA LYS A 1051 -30.93 30.35 21.85
C LYS A 1051 -30.31 31.31 20.81
N ALA A 1052 -30.21 30.94 19.54
CA ALA A 1052 -29.53 31.77 18.53
C ALA A 1052 -30.43 32.81 17.83
N LEU A 1053 -31.73 32.56 17.75
CA LEU A 1053 -32.72 33.34 17.00
C LEU A 1053 -32.25 33.78 15.59
N PRO A 1054 -31.78 32.87 14.73
CA PRO A 1054 -31.27 33.21 13.39
C PRO A 1054 -32.34 33.88 12.53
N CYS A 1055 -31.95 34.66 11.52
CA CYS A 1055 -32.90 35.25 10.57
C CYS A 1055 -33.63 34.18 9.75
N PHE A 1056 -32.92 33.10 9.41
CA PHE A 1056 -33.40 32.00 8.57
C PHE A 1056 -32.89 30.64 9.08
N ILE A 1057 -33.63 29.58 8.74
CA ILE A 1057 -33.25 28.18 8.97
C ILE A 1057 -33.40 27.45 7.64
N GLU A 1058 -32.28 27.03 7.05
CA GLU A 1058 -32.23 26.10 5.91
C GLU A 1058 -32.21 24.67 6.44
N ILE A 1059 -33.27 23.90 6.22
CA ILE A 1059 -33.30 22.46 6.55
C ILE A 1059 -33.09 21.69 5.24
N LYS A 1060 -32.13 20.76 5.21
CA LYS A 1060 -31.69 20.13 3.97
C LYS A 1060 -31.28 18.67 4.13
N GLY A 1061 -31.78 17.79 3.29
CA GLY A 1061 -31.35 16.40 3.22
C GLY A 1061 -29.88 16.25 2.76
N VAL A 1062 -29.13 15.38 3.44
CA VAL A 1062 -27.76 15.01 3.06
C VAL A 1062 -27.71 14.42 1.65
N THR A 1063 -26.63 14.67 0.91
CA THR A 1063 -26.42 14.09 -0.43
C THR A 1063 -25.24 13.12 -0.40
N TYR A 1064 -25.52 11.82 -0.49
CA TYR A 1064 -24.48 10.79 -0.52
C TYR A 1064 -23.57 10.94 -1.75
N CYS A 1065 -22.25 10.97 -1.51
CA CYS A 1065 -21.25 11.25 -2.55
C CYS A 1065 -20.56 10.00 -3.12
N GLY A 1066 -20.81 8.79 -2.57
CA GLY A 1066 -20.38 7.53 -3.17
C GLY A 1066 -18.90 7.19 -3.06
N THR A 1067 -18.13 7.86 -2.20
CA THR A 1067 -16.73 7.51 -1.94
C THR A 1067 -16.62 6.31 -1.00
N SER A 1068 -15.59 5.48 -1.21
CA SER A 1068 -15.28 4.32 -0.37
C SER A 1068 -15.09 4.69 1.11
N THR A 1069 -14.52 5.87 1.39
CA THR A 1069 -14.32 6.39 2.75
C THR A 1069 -15.61 6.64 3.52
N SER A 1070 -16.73 6.98 2.86
CA SER A 1070 -18.02 7.15 3.55
C SER A 1070 -18.58 5.83 4.07
N ALA A 1071 -18.31 4.71 3.38
CA ALA A 1071 -18.76 3.38 3.81
C ALA A 1071 -18.04 2.91 5.08
N GLY A 1072 -16.74 3.21 5.22
CA GLY A 1072 -15.97 2.92 6.45
C GLY A 1072 -16.46 3.70 7.69
N VAL A 1073 -17.20 4.78 7.50
CA VAL A 1073 -17.80 5.60 8.57
C VAL A 1073 -19.30 5.27 8.77
N GLY A 1074 -19.80 4.20 8.13
CA GLY A 1074 -21.17 3.71 8.28
C GLY A 1074 -22.23 4.50 7.50
N LEU A 1075 -21.82 5.45 6.65
CA LEU A 1075 -22.74 6.25 5.85
C LEU A 1075 -23.05 5.58 4.51
N THR A 1076 -24.34 5.46 4.20
CA THR A 1076 -24.85 4.74 3.02
C THR A 1076 -25.94 5.54 2.29
N MET A 1077 -26.39 5.05 1.14
CA MET A 1077 -27.57 5.57 0.45
C MET A 1077 -28.86 5.51 1.30
N ALA A 1078 -28.95 4.63 2.31
CA ALA A 1078 -30.14 4.53 3.18
C ALA A 1078 -30.24 5.68 4.20
N ASN A 1079 -29.14 6.42 4.41
CA ASN A 1079 -29.07 7.57 5.31
C ASN A 1079 -29.45 8.90 4.61
N VAL A 1080 -29.73 8.87 3.30
CA VAL A 1080 -30.24 10.02 2.54
C VAL A 1080 -31.76 10.11 2.75
N PRO A 1081 -32.29 11.17 3.38
CA PRO A 1081 -33.73 11.31 3.53
C PRO A 1081 -34.41 11.68 2.21
N PHE A 1082 -35.62 11.16 2.00
CA PHE A 1082 -36.50 11.56 0.92
C PHE A 1082 -37.11 12.95 1.19
N TYR A 1083 -37.63 13.60 0.16
CA TYR A 1083 -38.18 14.95 0.30
C TYR A 1083 -39.33 15.04 1.32
N HIS A 1084 -40.22 14.04 1.35
CA HIS A 1084 -41.31 14.02 2.33
C HIS A 1084 -40.79 13.93 3.77
N GLU A 1085 -39.76 13.12 4.06
CA GLU A 1085 -39.16 13.02 5.39
C GLU A 1085 -38.55 14.36 5.85
N VAL A 1086 -37.99 15.14 4.92
CA VAL A 1086 -37.55 16.52 5.19
C VAL A 1086 -38.75 17.44 5.45
N CYS A 1087 -39.84 17.33 4.66
CA CYS A 1087 -41.07 18.09 4.90
C CYS A 1087 -41.70 17.78 6.26
N ASP A 1088 -41.78 16.51 6.65
CA ASP A 1088 -42.36 16.05 7.91
C ASP A 1088 -41.59 16.58 9.11
N PHE A 1089 -40.25 16.49 9.09
CA PHE A 1089 -39.38 17.09 10.10
C PHE A 1089 -39.55 18.61 10.17
N VAL A 1090 -39.65 19.29 9.01
CA VAL A 1090 -39.78 20.74 8.94
C VAL A 1090 -41.13 21.25 9.45
N VAL A 1091 -42.22 20.53 9.17
CA VAL A 1091 -43.55 20.82 9.73
C VAL A 1091 -43.58 20.56 11.24
N ALA A 1092 -42.89 19.53 11.73
CA ALA A 1092 -42.74 19.28 13.16
C ALA A 1092 -41.93 20.38 13.88
N LEU A 1093 -40.81 20.83 13.29
CA LEU A 1093 -39.99 21.91 13.81
C LEU A 1093 -40.73 23.25 13.80
N ASP A 1094 -41.36 23.63 12.69
CA ASP A 1094 -42.16 24.86 12.58
C ASP A 1094 -43.34 24.86 13.56
N LYS A 1095 -43.93 23.69 13.86
CA LYS A 1095 -44.91 23.56 14.94
C LYS A 1095 -44.30 23.78 16.32
N GLU A 1096 -43.20 23.10 16.67
CA GLU A 1096 -42.54 23.24 17.99
C GLU A 1096 -42.05 24.69 18.22
N LEU A 1097 -41.55 25.38 17.20
CA LEU A 1097 -41.20 26.81 17.27
C LEU A 1097 -42.43 27.69 17.54
N ARG A 1098 -43.57 27.40 16.90
CA ARG A 1098 -44.84 28.12 17.12
C ARG A 1098 -45.48 27.81 18.48
N ASP A 1099 -45.39 26.57 18.95
CA ASP A 1099 -45.85 26.15 20.29
C ASP A 1099 -45.04 26.84 21.41
N ARG A 1100 -43.77 27.21 21.14
CA ARG A 1100 -42.92 28.05 22.01
C ARG A 1100 -43.16 29.56 21.86
N GLY A 1101 -44.02 30.00 20.94
CA GLY A 1101 -44.30 31.41 20.68
C GLY A 1101 -43.18 32.16 19.93
N LEU A 1102 -42.30 31.45 19.22
CA LEU A 1102 -41.22 32.06 18.44
C LEU A 1102 -41.75 32.49 17.06
N ALA A 1103 -41.49 33.75 16.69
CA ALA A 1103 -42.00 34.38 15.45
C ALA A 1103 -41.24 33.90 14.20
N TYR A 1104 -41.53 32.67 13.78
CA TYR A 1104 -41.03 31.98 12.60
C TYR A 1104 -42.18 31.39 11.77
N GLY A 1105 -41.92 31.16 10.48
CA GLY A 1105 -42.85 30.45 9.60
C GLY A 1105 -42.18 29.88 8.36
N LEU A 1106 -42.86 28.90 7.74
CA LEU A 1106 -42.49 28.32 6.45
C LEU A 1106 -42.56 29.37 5.34
N ALA A 1107 -41.41 29.64 4.72
CA ALA A 1107 -41.26 30.69 3.71
C ALA A 1107 -41.17 30.12 2.29
N ALA A 1108 -40.15 29.31 2.02
CA ALA A 1108 -39.82 28.83 0.68
C ALA A 1108 -39.37 27.37 0.68
N GLU A 1109 -39.44 26.72 -0.48
CA GLU A 1109 -38.92 25.37 -0.68
C GLU A 1109 -38.15 25.20 -1.99
N HIS A 1110 -37.41 24.09 -2.11
CA HIS A 1110 -36.83 23.65 -3.37
C HIS A 1110 -36.71 22.12 -3.37
N ALA A 1111 -37.79 21.45 -3.78
CA ALA A 1111 -37.92 19.99 -3.76
C ALA A 1111 -36.77 19.27 -4.50
N HIS A 1112 -36.23 19.90 -5.56
CA HIS A 1112 -35.12 19.36 -6.35
C HIS A 1112 -33.75 19.41 -5.63
N SER A 1113 -33.64 20.05 -4.47
CA SER A 1113 -32.46 19.97 -3.59
C SER A 1113 -32.76 19.35 -2.22
N CYS A 1114 -33.95 18.79 -2.03
CA CYS A 1114 -34.48 18.34 -0.73
C CYS A 1114 -34.24 19.38 0.38
N CYS A 1115 -34.62 20.64 0.13
CA CYS A 1115 -34.32 21.78 1.02
C CYS A 1115 -35.54 22.68 1.21
N VAL A 1116 -35.74 23.15 2.44
CA VAL A 1116 -36.85 24.01 2.87
C VAL A 1116 -36.31 25.16 3.72
N LEU A 1117 -36.97 26.32 3.65
CA LEU A 1117 -36.64 27.54 4.37
C LEU A 1117 -37.74 27.90 5.39
N ILE A 1118 -37.40 27.88 6.67
CA ILE A 1118 -38.13 28.63 7.70
C ILE A 1118 -37.49 30.03 7.80
N ALA A 1119 -38.29 31.08 7.87
CA ALA A 1119 -37.83 32.46 8.04
C ALA A 1119 -38.45 33.09 9.30
N SER A 1120 -37.75 34.02 9.93
CA SER A 1120 -38.35 34.86 10.97
C SER A 1120 -39.36 35.83 10.37
N GLU A 1121 -40.48 36.10 11.05
CA GLU A 1121 -41.53 37.01 10.56
C GLU A 1121 -41.06 38.48 10.40
N ARG A 1122 -39.84 38.82 10.85
CA ARG A 1122 -39.11 40.05 10.45
C ARG A 1122 -39.08 40.25 8.93
N PHE A 1123 -39.04 39.15 8.15
CA PHE A 1123 -39.02 39.16 6.68
C PHE A 1123 -40.41 38.94 6.07
N ARG A 1124 -41.48 39.25 6.81
CA ARG A 1124 -42.87 39.07 6.37
C ARG A 1124 -43.61 40.41 6.30
N VAL A 1125 -43.55 41.05 5.13
CA VAL A 1125 -44.13 42.38 4.87
C VAL A 1125 -45.43 42.23 4.09
N ASP A 1126 -46.48 42.95 4.50
CA ASP A 1126 -47.83 42.87 3.92
C ASP A 1126 -48.36 41.42 3.76
N GLY A 1127 -48.04 40.57 4.73
CA GLY A 1127 -48.38 39.14 4.77
C GLY A 1127 -47.53 38.22 3.87
N ARG A 1128 -46.75 38.79 2.94
CA ARG A 1128 -45.86 38.08 2.00
C ARG A 1128 -44.45 37.96 2.56
N TRP A 1129 -43.74 36.92 2.15
CA TRP A 1129 -42.33 36.75 2.48
C TRP A 1129 -41.43 37.63 1.60
N HIS A 1130 -40.34 38.14 2.17
CA HIS A 1130 -39.30 38.94 1.50
C HIS A 1130 -37.92 38.31 1.79
N THR A 1131 -37.74 37.06 1.35
CA THR A 1131 -36.49 36.31 1.58
C THR A 1131 -35.38 36.70 0.61
N LEU A 1132 -35.69 37.34 -0.51
CA LEU A 1132 -34.71 37.81 -1.50
C LEU A 1132 -33.84 38.94 -0.95
N ILE A 1133 -32.65 39.11 -1.54
CA ILE A 1133 -31.63 40.08 -1.13
C ILE A 1133 -31.53 41.17 -2.19
N ASP A 1134 -31.67 42.44 -1.79
CA ASP A 1134 -31.28 43.57 -2.65
C ASP A 1134 -29.76 43.76 -2.57
N TYR A 1135 -29.05 43.13 -3.50
CA TYR A 1135 -27.59 43.17 -3.55
C TYR A 1135 -27.04 44.58 -3.78
N ASP A 1136 -27.67 45.37 -4.64
CA ASP A 1136 -27.15 46.69 -5.01
C ASP A 1136 -27.40 47.71 -3.87
N LYS A 1137 -28.50 47.57 -3.14
CA LYS A 1137 -28.75 48.31 -1.89
C LYS A 1137 -27.85 47.86 -0.74
N PHE A 1138 -27.53 46.56 -0.62
CA PHE A 1138 -26.50 46.08 0.33
C PHE A 1138 -25.15 46.77 0.08
N PHE A 1139 -24.67 46.85 -1.17
CA PHE A 1139 -23.42 47.55 -1.48
C PHE A 1139 -23.51 49.07 -1.35
N ALA A 1140 -24.69 49.67 -1.52
CA ALA A 1140 -24.90 51.08 -1.22
C ALA A 1140 -24.72 51.36 0.29
N LEU A 1141 -25.43 50.61 1.14
CA LEU A 1141 -25.34 50.71 2.61
C LEU A 1141 -23.91 50.44 3.12
N LEU A 1142 -23.25 49.43 2.58
CA LEU A 1142 -21.87 49.07 2.94
C LEU A 1142 -20.86 50.16 2.55
N ARG A 1143 -21.05 50.84 1.41
CA ARG A 1143 -20.22 51.98 0.98
C ARG A 1143 -20.51 53.26 1.75
N GLU A 1144 -21.76 53.47 2.17
CA GLU A 1144 -22.18 54.63 2.98
C GLU A 1144 -21.70 54.53 4.44
N LYS A 1145 -21.87 53.36 5.06
CA LYS A 1145 -21.68 53.14 6.50
C LYS A 1145 -20.40 52.39 6.87
N GLY A 1146 -19.71 51.78 5.90
CA GLY A 1146 -18.49 50.99 6.11
C GLY A 1146 -18.75 49.54 6.55
N PRO A 1147 -17.68 48.71 6.67
CA PRO A 1147 -17.80 47.28 6.97
C PRO A 1147 -18.36 46.98 8.37
N ASP A 1148 -18.15 47.88 9.34
CA ASP A 1148 -18.71 47.81 10.69
C ASP A 1148 -19.95 48.72 10.86
N GLY A 1149 -20.50 49.21 9.74
CA GLY A 1149 -21.60 50.16 9.70
C GLY A 1149 -22.90 49.65 10.29
N ASP A 1150 -23.64 50.53 10.95
CA ASP A 1150 -24.91 50.15 11.62
C ASP A 1150 -26.08 50.21 10.63
N PHE A 1151 -26.36 49.07 10.00
CA PHE A 1151 -27.58 48.79 9.22
C PHE A 1151 -28.08 47.38 9.53
N SER A 1152 -29.32 47.11 9.19
CA SER A 1152 -30.05 45.89 9.57
C SER A 1152 -30.30 44.95 8.37
N PRO A 1153 -30.55 43.65 8.61
CA PRO A 1153 -30.99 42.69 7.59
C PRO A 1153 -32.23 43.12 6.79
N GLU A 1154 -33.11 43.89 7.43
CA GLU A 1154 -34.35 44.43 6.87
C GLU A 1154 -34.07 45.55 5.86
N ASP A 1155 -33.02 46.35 6.06
CA ASP A 1155 -32.69 47.49 5.20
C ASP A 1155 -32.38 47.08 3.74
N TYR A 1156 -32.00 45.82 3.50
CA TYR A 1156 -31.65 45.29 2.17
C TYR A 1156 -32.46 44.05 1.79
N MET A 1157 -33.71 43.96 2.25
CA MET A 1157 -34.72 43.07 1.66
C MET A 1157 -34.98 43.43 0.20
N GLY A 1158 -35.02 42.40 -0.66
CA GLY A 1158 -35.41 42.54 -2.07
C GLY A 1158 -36.93 42.48 -2.29
N GLU A 1159 -37.32 42.20 -3.53
CA GLU A 1159 -38.71 41.93 -3.90
C GLU A 1159 -39.30 40.76 -3.10
N ALA A 1160 -40.64 40.67 -3.08
CA ALA A 1160 -41.34 39.58 -2.42
C ALA A 1160 -40.93 38.22 -3.01
N THR A 1161 -40.82 37.21 -2.16
CA THR A 1161 -40.47 35.84 -2.55
C THR A 1161 -41.44 35.35 -3.63
N PRO A 1162 -40.94 34.94 -4.82
CA PRO A 1162 -41.80 34.57 -5.95
C PRO A 1162 -42.77 33.45 -5.59
N GLU A 1163 -43.98 33.47 -6.13
CA GLU A 1163 -45.03 32.51 -5.75
C GLU A 1163 -44.60 31.05 -5.98
N TRP A 1164 -43.90 30.76 -7.09
CA TRP A 1164 -43.33 29.44 -7.40
C TRP A 1164 -42.20 28.99 -6.46
N ALA A 1165 -41.63 29.89 -5.66
CA ALA A 1165 -40.60 29.60 -4.66
C ALA A 1165 -41.18 29.32 -3.26
N ASN A 1166 -42.43 29.72 -2.99
CA ASN A 1166 -43.06 29.58 -1.69
C ASN A 1166 -43.32 28.12 -1.31
N TRP A 1167 -43.48 27.86 0.00
CA TRP A 1167 -43.83 26.54 0.54
C TRP A 1167 -45.06 25.93 -0.16
N GLY A 1168 -44.96 24.67 -0.58
CA GLY A 1168 -46.00 23.94 -1.31
C GLY A 1168 -46.09 24.21 -2.82
N GLN A 1169 -45.12 24.90 -3.44
CA GLN A 1169 -45.09 25.23 -4.88
C GLN A 1169 -43.92 24.57 -5.65
N GLY A 1170 -43.22 23.62 -5.04
CA GLY A 1170 -42.10 22.84 -5.60
C GLY A 1170 -40.76 23.58 -5.68
N GLY A 1171 -40.79 24.92 -5.76
CA GLY A 1171 -39.62 25.79 -5.64
C GLY A 1171 -38.82 26.04 -6.91
N PHE A 1172 -39.19 25.44 -8.05
CA PHE A 1172 -38.35 25.36 -9.25
C PHE A 1172 -38.65 26.51 -10.23
N ASP A 1173 -37.60 27.18 -10.72
CA ASP A 1173 -37.71 28.32 -11.65
C ASP A 1173 -38.47 27.93 -12.94
N PRO A 1174 -39.65 28.51 -13.22
CA PRO A 1174 -40.47 28.13 -14.38
C PRO A 1174 -39.85 28.50 -15.74
N ARG A 1175 -38.73 29.23 -15.78
CA ARG A 1175 -37.97 29.55 -16.99
C ARG A 1175 -36.95 28.47 -17.38
N ASP A 1176 -36.74 27.48 -16.53
CA ASP A 1176 -35.83 26.35 -16.73
C ASP A 1176 -36.58 25.02 -16.89
N GLN A 1177 -35.96 24.07 -17.58
CA GLN A 1177 -36.55 22.76 -17.86
C GLN A 1177 -35.88 21.68 -16.99
N ARG A 1178 -36.66 21.06 -16.09
CA ARG A 1178 -36.20 19.90 -15.32
C ARG A 1178 -35.97 18.71 -16.26
N VAL A 1179 -34.86 18.00 -16.10
CA VAL A 1179 -34.50 16.84 -16.92
C VAL A 1179 -34.04 15.63 -16.09
N ASP A 1180 -34.22 14.43 -16.63
CA ASP A 1180 -33.76 13.18 -16.02
C ASP A 1180 -32.26 12.89 -16.27
N ARG A 1181 -31.75 11.79 -15.70
CA ARG A 1181 -30.37 11.32 -15.92
C ARG A 1181 -30.02 11.04 -17.39
N LYS A 1182 -31.00 10.83 -18.26
CA LYS A 1182 -30.84 10.64 -19.72
C LYS A 1182 -31.05 11.94 -20.51
N GLY A 1183 -31.26 13.08 -19.83
CA GLY A 1183 -31.47 14.38 -20.44
C GLY A 1183 -32.87 14.60 -21.02
N ARG A 1184 -33.83 13.71 -20.74
CA ARG A 1184 -35.23 13.84 -21.17
C ARG A 1184 -35.97 14.82 -20.26
N PRO A 1185 -36.89 15.65 -20.77
CA PRO A 1185 -37.67 16.55 -19.93
C PRO A 1185 -38.53 15.76 -18.94
N ILE A 1186 -38.55 16.20 -17.69
CA ILE A 1186 -39.50 15.75 -16.67
C ILE A 1186 -40.62 16.79 -16.63
N MET A 1187 -41.83 16.39 -17.03
CA MET A 1187 -43.04 17.18 -16.78
C MET A 1187 -43.16 17.42 -15.27
N ALA A 1188 -43.39 18.66 -14.86
CA ALA A 1188 -43.80 18.93 -13.50
C ALA A 1188 -45.25 18.47 -13.30
N ASN A 1189 -45.47 17.65 -12.28
CA ASN A 1189 -46.75 17.45 -11.62
C ASN A 1189 -46.73 18.26 -10.33
#